data_AF-A0A6L7VS71-F1
#
_entry.id   AF-A0A6L7VS71-F1
#
_cell.length_a   1.000
_cell.length_b   1.000
_cell.length_c   1.000
_cell.angle_alpha   90.00
_cell.angle_beta   90.00
_cell.angle_gamma   90.00
#
_symmetry.space_group_name_H-M   'P 1'
#
loop_
_entity.id
_entity.type
_entity.pdbx_description
1 polymer ?
#
loop_
_entity_poly.entity_id
_entity_poly.type
_entity_poly.pdbx_seq_one_letter_code
_entity_poly.pdbx_strand_id
1 'polypeptide(L)'
;MRTFLKRGVVVMIGLLIGLGSVGGALLLLQDDMSSVPIASNSTTQKAESVPLANVSERDEASERPLMVTVPSRIDDMTFPNRTFERKAGILFWIDTLTDDQVVNWLEQTTDRSLHVSFVNRIELQAALLQKLSTTAPDRALNFALNRDAPQRFSMIRSVYAAWARSDVNKAIESAKTLNEQDSYHALASIFDARTDLQLERLQDIAAEFGYEQYAFDRHFNNLTEHKIENPREIWYEIVNLANRAKVQNSTGAPLGRVAIAWIEENGLEILDEILSSISNEPKYFSIISQILADIPTSRPEELFDYIVNNLGDRAAEVIDISEISAKWAEQDPKGMLSKVQILPSSRFRQNLMTRAVYNWANDNPREILEQLKQLPPRLRDIASRLAIQKFTNSSPAEAAKFIMQVADDGLQSHLAQSFAHEWVKVDSKAAKAWAQNLPTTDPMRASFIGPLTRSLVQTDPQGAFELALQQPIDASDGSPNQVIGHEVWVLDRIATYDVQLALELLPQVREAGSARAYTNLGSALIRQGDSQQALNLATQLKEREKAEFYQGIAMSWARHDPKDLLENFDGFPTSTKSRIATGLVLANEVRGNFSTKEIVRLKKHINEKDMKLLNQIREIDISSPSEEDLEIINELYLW
;
A
#
# COMPACT_ATOMS: atom_id res chain seq x y z
N MET A 1 0.08 28.99 23.34
CA MET A 1 -1.38 28.83 23.55
C MET A 1 -1.78 27.44 23.07
N ARG A 2 -1.88 26.46 23.98
CA ARG A 2 -2.69 25.23 23.89
C ARG A 2 -2.39 24.33 25.09
N THR A 3 -2.99 24.69 26.20
CA THR A 3 -3.47 23.79 27.24
C THR A 3 -4.45 22.81 26.59
N PHE A 4 -4.24 21.50 26.69
CA PHE A 4 -5.24 20.44 26.88
C PHE A 4 -4.60 19.07 26.62
N LEU A 5 -4.27 18.34 27.70
CA LEU A 5 -4.40 16.89 27.86
C LEU A 5 -3.80 16.48 29.21
N LYS A 6 -4.56 16.75 30.28
CA LYS A 6 -4.46 16.00 31.54
C LYS A 6 -5.50 14.88 31.48
N ARG A 7 -5.09 13.70 31.96
CA ARG A 7 -5.84 12.45 32.20
C ARG A 7 -5.73 11.39 31.09
N GLY A 8 -4.61 10.68 31.11
CA GLY A 8 -4.52 9.28 30.73
C GLY A 8 -3.90 8.52 31.90
N VAL A 9 -4.74 7.81 32.65
CA VAL A 9 -4.31 6.77 33.59
C VAL A 9 -3.75 5.64 32.71
N VAL A 10 -2.43 5.45 32.72
CA VAL A 10 -1.78 4.30 32.10
C VAL A 10 -1.15 3.49 33.22
N VAL A 11 -1.56 2.23 33.27
CA VAL A 11 -1.13 1.17 34.19
C VAL A 11 0.39 1.01 34.11
N MET A 12 1.11 1.55 35.10
CA MET A 12 2.53 1.30 35.34
C MET A 12 2.69 0.05 36.20
N ILE A 13 2.66 -1.13 35.57
CA ILE A 13 3.08 -2.40 36.19
C ILE A 13 4.27 -3.05 35.42
N GLY A 14 4.77 -2.45 34.34
CA GLY A 14 5.74 -3.13 33.46
C GLY A 14 7.22 -2.72 33.48
N LEU A 15 7.62 -1.61 34.13
CA LEU A 15 8.91 -0.95 33.78
C LEU A 15 9.81 -0.56 34.97
N LEU A 16 9.85 -1.38 36.03
CA LEU A 16 10.81 -1.23 37.14
C LEU A 16 11.61 -2.49 37.49
N ILE A 17 11.55 -3.56 36.66
CA ILE A 17 12.30 -4.81 36.89
C ILE A 17 13.45 -5.00 35.87
N GLY A 18 13.71 -4.02 34.99
CA GLY A 18 14.69 -4.15 33.89
C GLY A 18 16.01 -3.39 34.01
N LEU A 19 16.32 -2.71 35.13
CA LEU A 19 17.59 -1.97 35.29
C LEU A 19 18.19 -2.19 36.67
N GLY A 20 18.60 -3.43 36.92
CA GLY A 20 19.42 -3.82 38.06
C GLY A 20 20.85 -4.15 37.63
N SER A 21 21.61 -3.19 37.07
CA SER A 21 23.08 -3.00 37.23
C SER A 21 23.76 -2.22 36.09
N VAL A 22 23.91 -0.90 36.25
CA VAL A 22 25.15 -0.17 35.83
C VAL A 22 25.66 0.64 37.03
N GLY A 23 25.59 0.02 38.21
CA GLY A 23 26.02 0.61 39.48
C GLY A 23 27.15 -0.16 40.12
N GLY A 24 28.02 -0.80 39.32
CA GLY A 24 29.34 -1.21 39.78
C GLY A 24 30.24 0.01 39.74
N ALA A 25 30.47 0.64 40.88
CA ALA A 25 31.57 1.58 41.02
C ALA A 25 32.88 0.79 40.91
N LEU A 26 33.40 0.65 39.69
CA LEU A 26 34.83 0.46 39.47
C LEU A 26 35.51 1.75 39.96
N LEU A 27 36.13 1.68 41.13
CA LEU A 27 37.29 2.50 41.46
C LEU A 27 38.45 2.03 40.56
N LEU A 28 38.52 2.56 39.34
CA LEU A 28 39.75 2.59 38.56
C LEU A 28 40.42 3.95 38.77
N LEU A 29 41.37 3.97 39.69
CA LEU A 29 42.51 4.87 39.57
C LEU A 29 43.42 4.27 38.49
N GLN A 30 43.40 4.85 37.30
CA GLN A 30 44.47 4.69 36.32
C GLN A 30 45.05 6.08 36.05
N ASP A 31 46.22 6.32 36.61
CA ASP A 31 47.20 7.27 36.09
C ASP A 31 47.57 6.83 34.67
N ASP A 32 47.31 7.68 33.67
CA ASP A 32 48.38 8.00 32.71
C ASP A 32 48.10 9.37 32.06
N MET A 33 48.96 10.32 32.38
CA MET A 33 49.13 11.58 31.67
C MET A 33 50.09 11.33 30.50
N SER A 34 49.61 11.36 29.26
CA SER A 34 50.37 12.04 28.19
C SER A 34 49.63 12.15 26.85
N SER A 35 49.57 13.40 26.38
CA SER A 35 49.57 13.86 24.98
C SER A 35 48.35 13.65 24.09
N VAL A 36 47.54 14.71 23.91
CA VAL A 36 47.25 15.26 22.57
C VAL A 36 47.22 16.80 22.66
N PRO A 37 47.88 17.56 21.75
CA PRO A 37 48.03 19.01 21.84
C PRO A 37 46.84 19.77 21.23
N ILE A 38 46.53 20.91 21.84
CA ILE A 38 45.55 21.91 21.40
C ILE A 38 46.12 22.69 20.21
N ALA A 39 45.42 22.67 19.07
CA ALA A 39 45.68 23.57 17.94
C ALA A 39 44.95 24.91 18.14
N SER A 40 45.70 25.98 17.87
CA SER A 40 45.40 27.38 18.11
C SER A 40 44.57 28.07 17.00
N ASN A 41 43.77 29.05 17.43
CA ASN A 41 42.86 29.95 16.71
C ASN A 41 43.43 30.80 15.55
N SER A 42 42.55 31.15 14.59
CA SER A 42 42.16 32.53 14.17
C SER A 42 41.01 32.42 13.12
N THR A 43 39.97 33.26 12.98
CA THR A 43 39.76 34.70 13.27
C THR A 43 38.24 35.06 13.19
N THR A 44 37.83 36.14 13.89
CA THR A 44 36.63 37.02 13.72
C THR A 44 35.22 36.41 13.95
N GLN A 45 34.25 37.01 14.66
CA GLN A 45 34.02 38.40 15.10
C GLN A 45 32.90 38.46 16.19
N LYS A 46 33.13 39.30 17.21
CA LYS A 46 32.19 40.05 18.08
C LYS A 46 30.94 39.38 18.70
N ALA A 47 30.97 39.24 20.03
CA ALA A 47 29.88 39.69 20.90
C ALA A 47 30.48 40.30 22.19
N GLU A 48 30.18 41.58 22.42
CA GLU A 48 30.61 42.39 23.56
C GLU A 48 29.74 42.12 24.82
N SER A 49 30.43 41.78 25.92
CA SER A 49 30.25 42.18 27.33
C SER A 49 28.87 42.26 28.02
N VAL A 50 28.76 41.56 29.17
CA VAL A 50 28.35 42.14 30.48
C VAL A 50 29.16 41.43 31.60
N PRO A 51 29.65 42.12 32.67
CA PRO A 51 30.75 41.64 33.51
C PRO A 51 30.34 40.84 34.76
N LEU A 52 31.28 39.98 35.17
CA LEU A 52 31.41 39.38 36.50
C LEU A 52 31.58 40.44 37.60
N ALA A 53 30.90 40.23 38.73
CA ALA A 53 31.29 40.81 40.01
C ALA A 53 31.55 39.67 41.02
N ASN A 54 32.75 39.72 41.60
CA ASN A 54 33.34 38.92 42.66
C ASN A 54 32.38 38.39 43.74
N VAL A 55 32.60 37.14 44.17
CA VAL A 55 32.85 36.84 45.60
C VAL A 55 33.91 35.75 45.69
N SER A 56 35.10 36.16 46.12
CA SER A 56 36.11 35.33 46.77
C SER A 56 35.64 34.93 48.16
N GLU A 57 35.81 33.67 48.55
CA GLU A 57 36.47 33.24 49.78
C GLU A 57 36.27 31.73 49.97
N ARG A 58 37.38 31.03 50.19
CA ARG A 58 37.39 29.68 50.74
C ARG A 58 36.88 29.78 52.18
N ASP A 59 35.92 28.93 52.52
CA ASP A 59 35.83 28.42 53.89
C ASP A 59 35.98 26.90 53.84
N GLU A 60 37.12 26.46 54.36
CA GLU A 60 37.33 25.10 54.86
C GLU A 60 36.35 24.85 56.01
N ALA A 61 35.19 24.27 55.69
CA ALA A 61 34.28 23.71 56.68
C ALA A 61 33.74 22.36 56.21
N SER A 62 34.54 21.34 56.56
CA SER A 62 34.14 19.96 56.83
C SER A 62 33.92 19.01 55.64
N GLU A 63 34.91 18.14 55.45
CA GLU A 63 34.71 16.70 55.56
C GLU A 63 33.81 16.38 56.77
N ARG A 64 32.50 16.62 56.66
CA ARG A 64 31.55 15.94 57.52
C ARG A 64 31.40 14.55 56.89
N PRO A 65 31.67 13.45 57.62
CA PRO A 65 31.11 12.19 57.20
C PRO A 65 29.61 12.43 57.00
N LEU A 66 29.03 11.91 55.92
CA LEU A 66 27.58 11.86 55.74
C LEU A 66 27.00 11.14 56.97
N MET A 67 26.73 11.88 58.06
CA MET A 67 25.98 11.38 59.19
C MET A 67 24.54 11.32 58.72
N VAL A 68 24.21 10.23 58.04
CA VAL A 68 22.84 9.79 57.88
C VAL A 68 22.42 9.36 59.28
N THR A 69 21.79 10.25 60.05
CA THR A 69 21.10 9.85 61.28
C THR A 69 20.01 8.88 60.87
N VAL A 70 20.20 7.62 61.21
CA VAL A 70 19.32 6.52 60.88
C VAL A 70 18.13 6.55 61.85
N PRO A 71 16.90 6.75 61.35
CA PRO A 71 15.73 6.69 62.22
C PRO A 71 15.35 5.26 62.58
N SER A 72 14.64 5.09 63.70
CA SER A 72 14.10 3.80 64.15
C SER A 72 12.82 3.37 63.42
N ARG A 73 12.27 4.22 62.54
CA ARG A 73 11.08 3.95 61.72
C ARG A 73 11.29 4.42 60.29
N ILE A 74 10.73 3.68 59.33
CA ILE A 74 10.84 3.98 57.88
C ILE A 74 10.23 5.37 57.55
N ASP A 75 9.23 5.81 58.32
CA ASP A 75 8.53 7.09 58.14
C ASP A 75 9.39 8.33 58.46
N ASP A 76 10.49 8.16 59.21
CA ASP A 76 11.37 9.25 59.61
C ASP A 76 12.58 9.41 58.66
N MET A 77 12.69 8.59 57.61
CA MET A 77 13.79 8.65 56.64
C MET A 77 13.66 9.88 55.73
N THR A 78 14.52 10.86 55.95
CA THR A 78 14.63 12.06 55.10
C THR A 78 15.78 11.90 54.10
N PHE A 79 15.52 11.28 52.95
CA PHE A 79 16.52 11.24 51.88
C PHE A 79 16.50 12.54 51.04
N PRO A 80 17.66 13.10 50.66
CA PRO A 80 17.74 14.22 49.73
C PRO A 80 16.98 13.94 48.44
N ASN A 81 16.43 14.97 47.78
CA ASN A 81 15.75 14.84 46.47
C ASN A 81 16.70 14.49 45.31
N ARG A 82 18.01 14.44 45.55
CA ARG A 82 19.02 14.04 44.58
C ARG A 82 19.23 12.53 44.62
N THR A 83 19.02 11.88 43.47
CA THR A 83 18.98 10.42 43.29
C THR A 83 20.28 9.71 43.69
N PHE A 84 21.43 10.35 43.49
CA PHE A 84 22.74 9.77 43.79
C PHE A 84 23.05 9.74 45.29
N GLU A 85 22.98 10.90 45.95
CA GLU A 85 23.25 11.06 47.40
C GLU A 85 22.32 10.19 48.24
N ARG A 86 21.06 10.05 47.80
CA ARG A 86 20.07 9.14 48.38
C ARG A 86 20.50 7.67 48.31
N LYS A 87 20.89 7.19 47.12
CA LYS A 87 21.31 5.79 46.94
C LYS A 87 22.57 5.47 47.73
N ALA A 88 23.55 6.37 47.72
CA ALA A 88 24.78 6.23 48.50
C ALA A 88 24.49 6.17 50.02
N GLY A 89 23.59 7.03 50.52
CA GLY A 89 23.19 7.04 51.92
C GLY A 89 22.46 5.76 52.35
N ILE A 90 21.55 5.24 51.52
CA ILE A 90 20.87 3.95 51.76
C ILE A 90 21.88 2.81 51.86
N LEU A 91 22.81 2.71 50.90
CA LEU A 91 23.79 1.64 50.85
C LEU A 91 24.75 1.69 52.05
N PHE A 92 25.27 2.87 52.40
CA PHE A 92 26.16 3.05 53.55
C PHE A 92 25.46 2.70 54.87
N TRP A 93 24.20 3.13 55.01
CA TRP A 93 23.41 2.77 56.19
C TRP A 93 23.18 1.27 56.26
N ILE A 94 22.67 0.67 55.18
CA ILE A 94 22.38 -0.77 55.14
C ILE A 94 23.62 -1.57 55.52
N ASP A 95 24.82 -1.16 55.11
CA ASP A 95 26.08 -1.83 55.44
C ASP A 95 26.36 -1.92 56.95
N THR A 96 25.86 -0.96 57.74
CA THR A 96 26.00 -0.97 59.22
C THR A 96 25.06 -1.93 59.95
N LEU A 97 24.03 -2.47 59.28
CA LEU A 97 23.01 -3.32 59.91
C LEU A 97 23.48 -4.76 60.15
N THR A 98 23.00 -5.41 61.20
CA THR A 98 23.09 -6.88 61.34
C THR A 98 22.03 -7.58 60.49
N ASP A 99 22.21 -8.86 60.18
CA ASP A 99 21.22 -9.64 59.40
C ASP A 99 19.83 -9.65 60.06
N ASP A 100 19.76 -9.70 61.39
CA ASP A 100 18.49 -9.64 62.13
C ASP A 100 17.81 -8.28 61.99
N GLN A 101 18.59 -7.20 62.00
CA GLN A 101 18.08 -5.86 61.73
C GLN A 101 17.58 -5.74 60.29
N VAL A 102 18.31 -6.32 59.32
CA VAL A 102 17.90 -6.33 57.90
C VAL A 102 16.58 -7.06 57.72
N VAL A 103 16.38 -8.24 58.33
CA VAL A 103 15.10 -8.96 58.26
C VAL A 103 13.95 -8.16 58.88
N ASN A 104 14.18 -7.53 60.04
CA ASN A 104 13.17 -6.69 60.68
C ASN A 104 12.78 -5.50 59.78
N TRP A 105 13.76 -4.85 59.14
CA TRP A 105 13.50 -3.78 58.19
C TRP A 105 12.79 -4.28 56.93
N LEU A 106 13.12 -5.46 56.43
CA LEU A 106 12.41 -6.08 55.30
C LEU A 106 10.94 -6.34 55.63
N GLU A 107 10.61 -6.84 56.82
CA GLU A 107 9.21 -6.97 57.26
C GLU A 107 8.49 -5.62 57.24
N GLN A 108 9.12 -4.56 57.76
CA GLN A 108 8.55 -3.21 57.70
C GLN A 108 8.32 -2.72 56.27
N THR A 109 9.21 -3.03 55.31
CA THR A 109 8.99 -2.63 53.90
C THR A 109 7.76 -3.28 53.27
N THR A 110 7.30 -4.42 53.81
CA THR A 110 6.09 -5.10 53.33
C THR A 110 4.80 -4.53 53.90
N ASP A 111 4.88 -3.73 54.96
CA ASP A 111 3.73 -3.06 55.55
C ASP A 111 3.24 -1.92 54.63
N ARG A 112 2.07 -2.16 54.04
CA ARG A 112 1.43 -1.21 53.12
C ARG A 112 0.88 0.03 53.83
N SER A 113 0.69 -0.03 55.16
CA SER A 113 0.15 1.06 55.96
C SER A 113 1.11 2.23 56.19
N LEU A 114 2.41 2.02 55.93
CA LEU A 114 3.44 3.07 56.07
C LEU A 114 3.30 4.18 55.02
N HIS A 115 3.55 5.43 55.44
CA HIS A 115 3.38 6.65 54.63
C HIS A 115 4.55 6.92 53.67
N VAL A 116 5.42 5.93 53.45
CA VAL A 116 6.54 6.03 52.51
C VAL A 116 6.10 5.76 51.08
N SER A 117 6.67 6.53 50.15
CA SER A 117 6.37 6.38 48.72
C SER A 117 6.60 4.93 48.27
N PHE A 118 5.72 4.44 47.40
CA PHE A 118 5.80 3.07 46.87
C PHE A 118 7.16 2.77 46.22
N VAL A 119 7.71 3.75 45.48
CA VAL A 119 9.02 3.65 44.84
C VAL A 119 10.13 3.50 45.88
N ASN A 120 10.11 4.30 46.96
CA ASN A 120 11.11 4.22 48.01
C ASN A 120 11.07 2.87 48.75
N ARG A 121 9.88 2.28 48.94
CA ARG A 121 9.74 0.95 49.55
C ARG A 121 10.39 -0.14 48.71
N ILE A 122 10.18 -0.11 47.39
CA ILE A 122 10.78 -1.09 46.47
C ILE A 122 12.31 -0.95 46.43
N GLU A 123 12.83 0.28 46.32
CA GLU A 123 14.29 0.52 46.31
C GLU A 123 14.96 0.05 47.60
N LEU A 124 14.35 0.34 48.74
CA LEU A 124 14.86 -0.09 50.05
C LEU A 124 14.78 -1.60 50.22
N GLN A 125 13.66 -2.21 49.83
CA GLN A 125 13.47 -3.66 49.88
C GLN A 125 14.50 -4.39 49.01
N ALA A 126 14.77 -3.90 47.80
CA ALA A 126 15.79 -4.48 46.93
C ALA A 126 17.20 -4.40 47.54
N ALA A 127 17.57 -3.24 48.12
CA ALA A 127 18.88 -3.06 48.74
C ALA A 127 19.07 -3.92 50.01
N LEU A 128 18.03 -4.06 50.83
CA LEU A 128 18.05 -4.92 52.02
C LEU A 128 18.13 -6.40 51.63
N LEU A 129 17.36 -6.84 50.64
CA LEU A 129 17.44 -8.21 50.11
C LEU A 129 18.81 -8.50 49.51
N GLN A 130 19.39 -7.55 48.77
CA GLN A 130 20.73 -7.68 48.22
C GLN A 130 21.77 -7.91 49.32
N LYS A 131 21.75 -7.10 50.41
CA LYS A 131 22.65 -7.30 51.55
C LYS A 131 22.43 -8.66 52.20
N LEU A 132 21.18 -9.01 52.50
CA LEU A 132 20.91 -10.28 53.17
C LEU A 132 21.30 -11.49 52.31
N SER A 133 21.23 -11.35 50.98
CA SER A 133 21.60 -12.40 50.04
C SER A 133 23.10 -12.61 49.92
N THR A 134 23.92 -11.61 50.28
CA THR A 134 25.38 -11.77 50.34
C THR A 134 25.85 -12.32 51.69
N THR A 135 25.19 -11.98 52.79
CA THR A 135 25.60 -12.41 54.15
C THR A 135 24.90 -13.70 54.61
N ALA A 136 23.61 -13.85 54.32
CA ALA A 136 22.77 -14.96 54.77
C ALA A 136 21.71 -15.35 53.71
N PRO A 137 22.14 -15.91 52.56
CA PRO A 137 21.27 -16.17 51.41
C PRO A 137 20.07 -17.07 51.71
N ASP A 138 20.22 -18.10 52.54
CA ASP A 138 19.11 -18.98 52.92
C ASP A 138 18.03 -18.23 53.71
N ARG A 139 18.42 -17.23 54.52
CA ARG A 139 17.46 -16.36 55.24
C ARG A 139 16.73 -15.45 54.27
N ALA A 140 17.44 -14.88 53.29
CA ALA A 140 16.84 -14.05 52.25
C ALA A 140 15.87 -14.84 51.36
N LEU A 141 16.23 -16.08 51.00
CA LEU A 141 15.38 -16.98 50.23
C LEU A 141 14.12 -17.38 51.02
N ASN A 142 14.27 -17.79 52.29
CA ASN A 142 13.12 -18.12 53.14
C ASN A 142 12.17 -16.91 53.31
N PHE A 143 12.72 -15.70 53.44
CA PHE A 143 11.91 -14.49 53.46
C PHE A 143 11.12 -14.31 52.16
N ALA A 144 11.76 -14.51 51.00
CA ALA A 144 11.12 -14.41 49.69
C ALA A 144 10.02 -15.48 49.48
N LEU A 145 10.29 -16.73 49.86
CA LEU A 145 9.36 -17.86 49.71
C LEU A 145 8.10 -17.72 50.59
N ASN A 146 8.19 -17.01 51.71
CA ASN A 146 7.07 -16.68 52.59
C ASN A 146 6.19 -15.52 52.07
N ARG A 147 6.22 -15.24 50.76
CA ARG A 147 5.41 -14.21 50.09
C ARG A 147 4.54 -14.81 49.01
N ASP A 148 3.46 -14.12 48.69
CA ASP A 148 2.59 -14.47 47.57
C ASP A 148 3.13 -13.94 46.24
N ALA A 149 2.81 -14.63 45.14
CA ALA A 149 3.04 -14.12 43.80
C ALA A 149 2.19 -12.84 43.56
N PRO A 150 2.70 -11.82 42.84
CA PRO A 150 3.95 -11.77 42.08
C PRO A 150 5.17 -11.27 42.88
N GLN A 151 4.99 -10.85 44.13
CA GLN A 151 6.07 -10.30 44.96
C GLN A 151 7.15 -11.35 45.22
N ARG A 152 6.74 -12.60 45.48
CA ARG A 152 7.63 -13.76 45.60
C ARG A 152 8.63 -13.85 44.46
N PHE A 153 8.17 -13.82 43.21
CA PHE A 153 9.03 -13.97 42.03
C PHE A 153 10.04 -12.83 41.89
N SER A 154 9.61 -11.59 42.17
CA SER A 154 10.52 -10.43 42.16
C SER A 154 11.60 -10.52 43.24
N MET A 155 11.23 -11.02 44.43
CA MET A 155 12.19 -11.20 45.53
C MET A 155 13.14 -12.35 45.25
N ILE A 156 12.66 -13.49 44.74
CA ILE A 156 13.51 -14.61 44.30
C ILE A 156 14.54 -14.14 43.29
N ARG A 157 14.14 -13.38 42.26
CA ARG A 157 15.09 -12.79 41.30
C ARG A 157 16.15 -11.94 42.01
N SER A 158 15.73 -11.05 42.89
CA SER A 158 16.66 -10.18 43.63
C SER A 158 17.67 -10.98 44.48
N VAL A 159 17.19 -12.02 45.17
CA VAL A 159 18.00 -12.91 46.01
C VAL A 159 19.02 -13.66 45.17
N TYR A 160 18.57 -14.34 44.12
CA TYR A 160 19.44 -15.15 43.29
C TYR A 160 20.41 -14.34 42.44
N ALA A 161 20.05 -13.12 42.01
CA ALA A 161 21.00 -12.21 41.37
C ALA A 161 22.17 -11.84 42.29
N ALA A 162 21.88 -11.49 43.54
CA ALA A 162 22.90 -11.12 44.52
C ALA A 162 23.71 -12.32 44.98
N TRP A 163 23.04 -13.44 45.26
CA TRP A 163 23.69 -14.69 45.67
C TRP A 163 24.63 -15.21 44.59
N ALA A 164 24.21 -15.24 43.31
CA ALA A 164 25.05 -15.73 42.22
C ALA A 164 26.34 -14.92 42.00
N ARG A 165 26.28 -13.60 42.24
CA ARG A 165 27.46 -12.72 42.19
C ARG A 165 28.47 -13.05 43.31
N SER A 166 27.98 -13.52 44.46
CA SER A 166 28.83 -13.94 45.58
C SER A 166 29.34 -15.38 45.44
N ASP A 167 28.44 -16.32 45.17
CA ASP A 167 28.73 -17.76 45.07
C ASP A 167 27.70 -18.44 44.15
N VAL A 168 28.02 -18.47 42.86
CA VAL A 168 27.15 -19.04 41.82
C VAL A 168 26.88 -20.53 42.00
N ASN A 169 27.83 -21.29 42.53
CA ASN A 169 27.65 -22.73 42.72
C ASN A 169 26.59 -23.02 43.77
N LYS A 170 26.67 -22.34 44.92
CA LYS A 170 25.65 -22.50 45.96
C LYS A 170 24.29 -21.97 45.54
N ALA A 171 24.26 -20.87 44.78
CA ALA A 171 23.02 -20.36 44.22
C ALA A 171 22.38 -21.40 43.29
N ILE A 172 23.15 -22.02 42.39
CA ILE A 172 22.63 -23.09 41.51
C ILE A 172 22.13 -24.28 42.33
N GLU A 173 22.92 -24.80 43.28
CA GLU A 173 22.52 -25.92 44.14
C GLU A 173 21.25 -25.64 44.93
N SER A 174 21.08 -24.40 45.42
CA SER A 174 19.86 -23.97 46.11
C SER A 174 18.66 -23.89 45.15
N ALA A 175 18.85 -23.36 43.93
CA ALA A 175 17.79 -23.29 42.91
C ALA A 175 17.25 -24.68 42.54
N LYS A 176 18.06 -25.74 42.68
CA LYS A 176 17.64 -27.14 42.46
C LYS A 176 16.59 -27.63 43.45
N THR A 177 16.54 -27.05 44.64
CA THR A 177 15.62 -27.46 45.71
C THR A 177 14.26 -26.78 45.63
N LEU A 178 14.09 -25.81 44.73
CA LEU A 178 12.87 -25.05 44.56
C LEU A 178 11.84 -25.80 43.72
N ASN A 179 10.56 -25.39 43.82
CA ASN A 179 9.55 -25.81 42.84
C ASN A 179 9.86 -25.23 41.45
N GLU A 180 9.21 -25.77 40.42
CA GLU A 180 9.44 -25.40 39.01
C GLU A 180 9.37 -23.88 38.76
N GLN A 181 8.31 -23.20 39.21
CA GLN A 181 8.14 -21.75 38.98
C GLN A 181 9.22 -20.92 39.67
N ASP A 182 9.53 -21.23 40.92
CA ASP A 182 10.50 -20.49 41.71
C ASP A 182 11.93 -20.76 41.21
N SER A 183 12.22 -22.01 40.80
CA SER A 183 13.48 -22.42 40.16
C SER A 183 13.69 -21.70 38.83
N TYR A 184 12.64 -21.54 38.01
CA TYR A 184 12.70 -20.74 36.78
C TYR A 184 13.12 -19.29 37.06
N HIS A 185 12.49 -18.62 38.02
CA HIS A 185 12.84 -17.24 38.38
C HIS A 185 14.23 -17.12 38.99
N ALA A 186 14.66 -18.13 39.75
CA ALA A 186 16.01 -18.21 40.31
C ALA A 186 17.06 -18.34 39.20
N LEU A 187 16.99 -19.39 38.38
CA LEU A 187 17.95 -19.67 37.31
C LEU A 187 18.00 -18.53 36.28
N ALA A 188 16.85 -17.97 35.90
CA ALA A 188 16.77 -16.79 35.05
C ALA A 188 17.64 -15.64 35.59
N SER A 189 17.53 -15.38 36.89
CA SER A 189 18.26 -14.30 37.54
C SER A 189 19.74 -14.62 37.79
N ILE A 190 20.09 -15.90 37.97
CA ILE A 190 21.49 -16.34 38.03
C ILE A 190 22.17 -16.05 36.69
N PHE A 191 21.53 -16.43 35.58
CA PHE A 191 22.06 -16.20 34.23
C PHE A 191 22.15 -14.72 33.89
N ASP A 192 21.17 -13.91 34.30
CA ASP A 192 21.23 -12.44 34.14
C ASP A 192 22.37 -11.81 34.95
N ALA A 193 22.66 -12.33 36.14
CA ALA A 193 23.66 -11.77 37.04
C ALA A 193 25.10 -12.23 36.77
N ARG A 194 25.27 -13.33 36.03
CA ARG A 194 26.56 -13.98 35.75
C ARG A 194 26.75 -14.18 34.24
N THR A 195 26.88 -13.06 33.54
CA THR A 195 27.20 -13.02 32.09
C THR A 195 28.59 -13.54 31.76
N ASP A 196 29.43 -13.79 32.76
CA ASP A 196 30.78 -14.35 32.66
C ASP A 196 30.84 -15.89 32.67
N LEU A 197 29.70 -16.58 32.85
CA LEU A 197 29.67 -18.05 32.80
C LEU A 197 29.97 -18.56 31.39
N GLN A 198 30.84 -19.58 31.30
CA GLN A 198 31.10 -20.28 30.05
C GLN A 198 29.83 -20.98 29.54
N LEU A 199 29.70 -21.03 28.22
CA LEU A 199 28.53 -21.57 27.54
C LEU A 199 28.24 -23.03 27.92
N GLU A 200 29.26 -23.90 27.96
CA GLU A 200 29.07 -25.31 28.33
C GLU A 200 28.42 -25.43 29.72
N ARG A 201 28.84 -24.57 30.65
CA ARG A 201 28.32 -24.57 32.01
C ARG A 201 26.88 -24.06 32.07
N LEU A 202 26.52 -23.04 31.29
CA LEU A 202 25.13 -22.59 31.17
C LEU A 202 24.23 -23.71 30.63
N GLN A 203 24.73 -24.47 29.65
CA GLN A 203 24.00 -25.59 29.05
C GLN A 203 23.83 -26.76 30.00
N ASP A 204 24.88 -27.15 30.72
CA ASP A 204 24.81 -28.23 31.72
C ASP A 204 23.75 -27.92 32.78
N ILE A 205 23.76 -26.68 33.29
CA ILE A 205 22.76 -26.22 34.26
C ILE A 205 21.37 -26.24 33.63
N ALA A 206 21.19 -25.73 32.41
CA ALA A 206 19.88 -25.66 31.77
C ALA A 206 19.29 -27.04 31.46
N ALA A 207 20.11 -28.00 31.06
CA ALA A 207 19.72 -29.37 30.73
C ALA A 207 19.24 -30.15 31.97
N GLU A 208 19.79 -29.86 33.16
CA GLU A 208 19.32 -30.46 34.41
C GLU A 208 17.86 -30.07 34.75
N PHE A 209 17.35 -28.95 34.22
CA PHE A 209 16.05 -28.39 34.57
C PHE A 209 15.06 -28.29 33.40
N GLY A 210 15.42 -28.73 32.19
CA GLY A 210 14.57 -28.58 31.00
C GLY A 210 14.39 -27.12 30.55
N TYR A 211 15.40 -26.27 30.80
CA TYR A 211 15.39 -24.85 30.46
C TYR A 211 16.37 -24.50 29.33
N GLU A 212 16.69 -25.45 28.46
CA GLU A 212 17.67 -25.31 27.38
C GLU A 212 17.29 -24.15 26.44
N GLN A 213 15.99 -23.95 26.21
CA GLN A 213 15.44 -22.83 25.45
C GLN A 213 15.79 -21.46 26.07
N TYR A 214 15.64 -21.32 27.38
CA TYR A 214 15.90 -20.05 28.07
C TYR A 214 17.40 -19.72 28.07
N ALA A 215 18.25 -20.71 28.37
CA ALA A 215 19.69 -20.53 28.32
C ALA A 215 20.17 -20.20 26.90
N PHE A 216 19.58 -20.84 25.89
CA PHE A 216 19.80 -20.51 24.48
C PHE A 216 19.43 -19.05 24.17
N ASP A 217 18.19 -18.64 24.48
CA ASP A 217 17.72 -17.27 24.18
C ASP A 217 18.54 -16.21 24.93
N ARG A 218 18.98 -16.47 26.17
CA ARG A 218 19.81 -15.55 26.96
C ARG A 218 21.22 -15.41 26.40
N HIS A 219 21.89 -16.53 26.13
CA HIS A 219 23.23 -16.53 25.55
C HIS A 219 23.23 -15.84 24.19
N PHE A 220 22.23 -16.14 23.37
CA PHE A 220 22.02 -15.50 22.09
C PHE A 220 21.82 -13.97 22.21
N ASN A 221 20.97 -13.52 23.14
CA ASN A 221 20.79 -12.09 23.36
C ASN A 221 22.10 -11.41 23.77
N ASN A 222 22.91 -12.01 24.65
CA ASN A 222 24.22 -11.45 25.02
C ASN A 222 25.15 -11.31 23.79
N LEU A 223 25.18 -12.30 22.89
CA LEU A 223 25.99 -12.25 21.66
C LEU A 223 25.54 -11.16 20.68
N THR A 224 24.29 -10.69 20.78
CA THR A 224 23.69 -9.75 19.82
C THR A 224 23.18 -8.43 20.43
N GLU A 225 23.42 -8.21 21.73
CA GLU A 225 23.02 -7.00 22.47
C GLU A 225 23.91 -5.79 22.12
N HIS A 226 25.11 -6.05 21.59
CA HIS A 226 26.08 -5.04 21.19
C HIS A 226 26.42 -5.14 19.70
N LYS A 227 27.32 -4.27 19.21
CA LYS A 227 27.86 -4.39 17.86
C LYS A 227 28.44 -5.80 17.72
N ILE A 228 27.99 -6.53 16.71
CA ILE A 228 28.44 -7.89 16.42
C ILE A 228 29.87 -7.78 15.91
N GLU A 229 30.82 -8.23 16.72
CA GLU A 229 32.23 -8.36 16.35
C GLU A 229 32.48 -9.82 15.94
N ASN A 230 33.16 -10.05 14.81
CA ASN A 230 33.40 -11.39 14.24
C ASN A 230 32.09 -12.19 13.97
N PRO A 231 31.20 -11.68 13.09
CA PRO A 231 29.89 -12.28 12.84
C PRO A 231 29.95 -13.75 12.38
N ARG A 232 31.02 -14.14 11.67
CA ARG A 232 31.26 -15.53 11.27
C ARG A 232 31.39 -16.49 12.45
N GLU A 233 32.13 -16.10 13.49
CA GLU A 233 32.36 -16.95 14.67
C GLU A 233 31.04 -17.13 15.44
N ILE A 234 30.34 -16.02 15.68
CA ILE A 234 29.03 -15.98 16.34
C ILE A 234 28.01 -16.81 15.55
N TRP A 235 28.03 -16.75 14.22
CA TRP A 235 27.15 -17.56 13.37
C TRP A 235 27.31 -19.05 13.64
N TYR A 236 28.54 -19.56 13.56
CA TYR A 236 28.80 -20.98 13.80
C TYR A 236 28.54 -21.39 15.25
N GLU A 237 28.77 -20.49 16.21
CA GLU A 237 28.38 -20.71 17.60
C GLU A 237 26.86 -20.95 17.71
N ILE A 238 26.04 -20.07 17.13
CA ILE A 238 24.57 -20.19 17.16
C ILE A 238 24.09 -21.45 16.43
N VAL A 239 24.62 -21.76 15.25
CA VAL A 239 24.24 -22.96 14.49
C VAL A 239 24.58 -24.24 15.27
N ASN A 240 25.77 -24.32 15.87
CA ASN A 240 26.17 -25.45 16.70
C ASN A 240 25.28 -25.58 17.96
N LEU A 241 24.93 -24.44 18.56
CA LEU A 241 24.06 -24.37 19.73
C LEU A 241 22.64 -24.87 19.43
N ALA A 242 22.03 -24.37 18.36
CA ALA A 242 20.70 -24.77 17.92
C ALA A 242 20.62 -26.30 17.71
N ASN A 243 21.64 -26.86 17.05
CA ASN A 243 21.75 -28.30 16.80
C ASN A 243 21.87 -29.13 18.09
N ARG A 244 22.64 -28.66 19.08
CA ARG A 244 22.81 -29.35 20.37
C ARG A 244 21.57 -29.31 21.24
N ALA A 245 20.91 -28.15 21.33
CA ALA A 245 19.81 -27.94 22.26
C ALA A 245 18.49 -28.57 21.80
N LYS A 246 18.42 -29.16 20.59
CA LYS A 246 17.16 -29.61 19.95
C LYS A 246 16.06 -28.54 19.96
N VAL A 247 16.46 -27.27 20.00
CA VAL A 247 15.58 -26.10 20.03
C VAL A 247 15.05 -25.87 18.62
N GLN A 248 13.89 -26.47 18.32
CA GLN A 248 13.34 -26.46 16.97
C GLN A 248 12.61 -25.16 16.60
N ASN A 249 12.41 -24.21 17.53
CA ASN A 249 11.39 -23.15 17.37
C ASN A 249 11.82 -21.67 17.41
N SER A 250 13.07 -21.28 17.68
CA SER A 250 13.41 -19.85 17.91
C SER A 250 14.63 -19.27 17.17
N THR A 251 15.25 -19.97 16.22
CA THR A 251 16.55 -19.55 15.64
C THR A 251 16.48 -18.48 14.54
N GLY A 252 15.30 -18.20 13.96
CA GLY A 252 15.16 -17.39 12.74
C GLY A 252 15.58 -15.91 12.88
N ALA A 253 14.92 -15.16 13.76
CA ALA A 253 15.23 -13.73 13.98
C ALA A 253 16.66 -13.50 14.50
N PRO A 254 17.16 -14.35 15.40
CA PRO A 254 18.56 -14.39 15.79
C PRO A 254 19.59 -14.48 14.66
N LEU A 255 19.45 -15.52 13.83
CA LEU A 255 20.35 -15.77 12.70
C LEU A 255 20.26 -14.65 11.66
N GLY A 256 19.08 -14.07 11.44
CA GLY A 256 18.88 -12.90 10.59
C GLY A 256 19.85 -11.75 10.93
N ARG A 257 19.92 -11.34 12.20
CA ARG A 257 20.78 -10.22 12.63
C ARG A 257 22.26 -10.48 12.41
N VAL A 258 22.73 -11.69 12.75
CA VAL A 258 24.13 -12.07 12.58
C VAL A 258 24.49 -12.21 11.10
N ALA A 259 23.59 -12.79 10.30
CA ALA A 259 23.75 -12.84 8.85
C ALA A 259 23.87 -11.45 8.23
N ILE A 260 23.03 -10.49 8.62
CA ILE A 260 23.13 -9.11 8.12
C ILE A 260 24.47 -8.49 8.48
N ALA A 261 24.90 -8.58 9.74
CA ALA A 261 26.20 -8.05 10.15
C ALA A 261 27.35 -8.68 9.35
N TRP A 262 27.26 -9.99 9.07
CA TRP A 262 28.24 -10.69 8.23
C TRP A 262 28.22 -10.20 6.77
N ILE A 263 27.03 -10.01 6.20
CA ILE A 263 26.84 -9.51 4.83
C ILE A 263 27.30 -8.05 4.72
N GLU A 264 27.09 -7.23 5.74
CA GLU A 264 27.55 -5.84 5.78
C GLU A 264 29.08 -5.75 5.80
N GLU A 265 29.76 -6.69 6.47
CA GLU A 265 31.24 -6.74 6.52
C GLU A 265 31.88 -7.34 5.26
N ASN A 266 31.24 -8.34 4.63
CA ASN A 266 31.86 -9.15 3.58
C ASN A 266 31.15 -9.12 2.23
N GLY A 267 29.98 -8.48 2.13
CA GLY A 267 29.14 -8.48 0.94
C GLY A 267 28.31 -9.76 0.76
N LEU A 268 27.63 -9.88 -0.38
CA LEU A 268 26.72 -11.00 -0.68
C LEU A 268 27.47 -12.33 -0.95
N GLU A 269 28.79 -12.31 -1.11
CA GLU A 269 29.63 -13.47 -1.44
C GLU A 269 29.60 -14.55 -0.35
N ILE A 270 29.35 -14.17 0.91
CA ILE A 270 29.28 -15.12 2.02
C ILE A 270 27.93 -15.84 2.12
N LEU A 271 26.95 -15.50 1.28
CA LEU A 271 25.62 -16.14 1.31
C LEU A 271 25.74 -17.66 1.08
N ASP A 272 26.61 -18.12 0.18
CA ASP A 272 26.82 -19.54 -0.05
C ASP A 272 27.32 -20.27 1.22
N GLU A 273 28.19 -19.62 2.00
CA GLU A 273 28.69 -20.15 3.27
C GLU A 273 27.58 -20.19 4.33
N ILE A 274 26.83 -19.10 4.48
CA ILE A 274 25.67 -19.02 5.38
C ILE A 274 24.69 -20.15 5.05
N LEU A 275 24.29 -20.28 3.78
CA LEU A 275 23.29 -21.24 3.36
C LEU A 275 23.75 -22.69 3.49
N SER A 276 24.98 -22.99 3.07
CA SER A 276 25.53 -24.35 3.21
C SER A 276 25.66 -24.79 4.66
N SER A 277 25.94 -23.86 5.59
CA SER A 277 26.06 -24.17 7.01
C SER A 277 24.75 -24.61 7.67
N ILE A 278 23.60 -24.21 7.12
CA ILE A 278 22.26 -24.53 7.64
C ILE A 278 21.48 -25.49 6.73
N SER A 279 22.11 -26.09 5.71
CA SER A 279 21.41 -26.88 4.69
C SER A 279 20.65 -28.11 5.24
N ASN A 280 21.05 -28.60 6.41
CA ASN A 280 20.43 -29.75 7.08
C ASN A 280 19.34 -29.34 8.09
N GLU A 281 19.09 -28.04 8.27
CA GLU A 281 18.10 -27.54 9.23
C GLU A 281 16.67 -27.84 8.74
N PRO A 282 15.79 -28.45 9.57
CA PRO A 282 14.40 -28.72 9.20
C PRO A 282 13.60 -27.47 8.79
N LYS A 283 14.05 -26.27 9.21
CA LYS A 283 13.45 -24.96 8.89
C LYS A 283 14.28 -24.13 7.90
N TYR A 284 15.18 -24.75 7.14
CA TYR A 284 16.06 -24.12 6.15
C TYR A 284 15.39 -22.97 5.38
N PHE A 285 14.28 -23.23 4.69
CA PHE A 285 13.59 -22.21 3.89
C PHE A 285 13.00 -21.06 4.70
N SER A 286 12.52 -21.31 5.93
CA SER A 286 12.00 -20.27 6.80
C SER A 286 13.11 -19.33 7.29
N ILE A 287 14.26 -19.90 7.64
CA ILE A 287 15.43 -19.15 8.12
C ILE A 287 15.99 -18.30 6.97
N ILE A 288 16.11 -18.88 5.78
CA ILE A 288 16.57 -18.16 4.58
C ILE A 288 15.64 -17.03 4.21
N SER A 289 14.33 -17.27 4.20
CA SER A 289 13.34 -16.24 3.88
C SER A 289 13.48 -15.04 4.81
N GLN A 290 13.70 -15.29 6.10
CA GLN A 290 13.92 -14.23 7.08
C GLN A 290 15.25 -13.48 6.87
N ILE A 291 16.36 -14.20 6.66
CA ILE A 291 17.66 -13.58 6.38
C ILE A 291 17.56 -12.69 5.15
N LEU A 292 17.02 -13.21 4.04
CA LEU A 292 16.92 -12.48 2.77
C LEU A 292 16.00 -11.25 2.86
N ALA A 293 14.93 -11.32 3.66
CA ALA A 293 14.04 -10.19 3.90
C ALA A 293 14.73 -9.05 4.66
N ASP A 294 15.66 -9.38 5.57
CA ASP A 294 16.32 -8.39 6.40
C ASP A 294 17.61 -7.81 5.76
N ILE A 295 18.08 -8.35 4.63
CA ILE A 295 19.25 -7.79 3.90
C ILE A 295 18.92 -6.39 3.38
N PRO A 296 19.75 -5.37 3.67
CA PRO A 296 19.58 -4.03 3.13
C PRO A 296 19.53 -4.04 1.59
N THR A 297 18.42 -3.55 1.01
CA THR A 297 18.11 -3.58 -0.44
C THR A 297 18.90 -2.57 -1.29
N SER A 298 20.16 -2.33 -0.93
CA SER A 298 21.08 -1.43 -1.65
C SER A 298 21.51 -2.00 -3.02
N ARG A 299 21.48 -3.33 -3.19
CA ARG A 299 21.82 -4.04 -4.44
C ARG A 299 20.75 -5.09 -4.77
N PRO A 300 19.50 -4.68 -5.10
CA PRO A 300 18.37 -5.60 -5.18
C PRO A 300 18.43 -6.53 -6.40
N GLU A 301 19.12 -6.15 -7.48
CA GLU A 301 19.38 -7.03 -8.63
C GLU A 301 20.22 -8.25 -8.24
N GLU A 302 21.31 -8.05 -7.51
CA GLU A 302 22.22 -9.14 -7.13
C GLU A 302 21.56 -10.14 -6.19
N LEU A 303 20.78 -9.61 -5.23
CA LEU A 303 20.02 -10.46 -4.32
C LEU A 303 18.94 -11.25 -5.08
N PHE A 304 18.29 -10.62 -6.07
CA PHE A 304 17.35 -11.31 -6.94
C PHE A 304 18.03 -12.43 -7.75
N ASP A 305 19.15 -12.13 -8.39
CA ASP A 305 19.92 -13.10 -9.18
C ASP A 305 20.37 -14.28 -8.32
N TYR A 306 20.83 -14.02 -7.10
CA TYR A 306 21.21 -15.05 -6.15
C TYR A 306 20.03 -15.98 -5.85
N ILE A 307 18.87 -15.43 -5.52
CA ILE A 307 17.66 -16.22 -5.18
C ILE A 307 17.24 -17.09 -6.38
N VAL A 308 17.17 -16.50 -7.58
CA VAL A 308 16.72 -17.21 -8.77
C VAL A 308 17.71 -18.30 -9.20
N ASN A 309 19.01 -18.00 -9.21
CA ASN A 309 20.02 -18.90 -9.75
C ASN A 309 20.44 -20.01 -8.77
N ASN A 310 20.54 -19.70 -7.47
CA ASN A 310 21.11 -20.62 -6.49
C ASN A 310 20.05 -21.40 -5.69
N LEU A 311 18.87 -20.80 -5.45
CA LEU A 311 17.82 -21.46 -4.66
C LEU A 311 16.74 -22.13 -5.51
N GLY A 312 16.70 -21.80 -6.81
CA GLY A 312 15.79 -22.39 -7.78
C GLY A 312 14.31 -22.01 -7.60
N ASP A 313 13.46 -22.47 -8.52
CA ASP A 313 12.06 -22.06 -8.62
C ASP A 313 11.23 -22.31 -7.34
N ARG A 314 11.51 -23.40 -6.61
CA ARG A 314 10.78 -23.73 -5.37
C ARG A 314 11.06 -22.75 -4.24
N ALA A 315 12.27 -22.20 -4.17
CA ALA A 315 12.61 -21.21 -3.16
C ALA A 315 12.03 -19.84 -3.52
N ALA A 316 12.01 -19.48 -4.82
CA ALA A 316 11.37 -18.25 -5.29
C ALA A 316 9.84 -18.21 -5.06
N GLU A 317 9.19 -19.37 -4.90
CA GLU A 317 7.77 -19.46 -4.54
C GLU A 317 7.51 -19.35 -3.02
N VAL A 318 8.48 -19.72 -2.19
CA VAL A 318 8.36 -19.74 -0.71
C VAL A 318 8.96 -18.48 -0.07
N ILE A 319 9.97 -17.89 -0.69
CA ILE A 319 10.62 -16.65 -0.26
C ILE A 319 9.83 -15.48 -0.86
N ASP A 320 9.29 -14.62 0.02
CA ASP A 320 8.62 -13.41 -0.43
C ASP A 320 9.65 -12.40 -0.94
N ILE A 321 9.87 -12.38 -2.25
CA ILE A 321 10.76 -11.41 -2.91
C ILE A 321 10.05 -10.10 -3.27
N SER A 322 8.83 -9.85 -2.77
CA SER A 322 8.05 -8.68 -3.16
C SER A 322 8.73 -7.37 -2.79
N GLU A 323 9.41 -7.31 -1.65
CA GLU A 323 10.16 -6.14 -1.19
C GLU A 323 11.40 -5.90 -2.05
N ILE A 324 12.20 -6.94 -2.31
CA ILE A 324 13.37 -6.88 -3.20
C ILE A 324 12.95 -6.42 -4.60
N SER A 325 11.88 -7.00 -5.13
CA SER A 325 11.33 -6.65 -6.44
C SER A 325 10.74 -5.25 -6.48
N ALA A 326 10.18 -4.76 -5.37
CA ALA A 326 9.70 -3.39 -5.25
C ALA A 326 10.87 -2.40 -5.31
N LYS A 327 11.92 -2.67 -4.53
CA LYS A 327 13.12 -1.84 -4.46
C LYS A 327 13.89 -1.83 -5.78
N TRP A 328 14.02 -2.98 -6.44
CA TRP A 328 14.63 -3.04 -7.76
C TRP A 328 13.83 -2.25 -8.78
N ALA A 329 12.51 -2.43 -8.84
CA ALA A 329 11.67 -1.70 -9.78
C ALA A 329 11.69 -0.19 -9.54
N GLU A 330 11.86 0.25 -8.29
CA GLU A 330 12.00 1.66 -7.91
C GLU A 330 13.34 2.25 -8.41
N GLN A 331 14.43 1.48 -8.32
CA GLN A 331 15.79 1.93 -8.67
C GLN A 331 16.12 1.79 -10.16
N ASP A 332 15.78 0.64 -10.76
CA ASP A 332 16.06 0.33 -12.16
C ASP A 332 14.95 -0.58 -12.75
N PRO A 333 13.80 0.01 -13.11
CA PRO A 333 12.72 -0.77 -13.70
C PRO A 333 13.07 -1.34 -15.08
N LYS A 334 14.05 -0.78 -15.80
CA LYS A 334 14.45 -1.28 -17.13
C LYS A 334 15.33 -2.51 -17.00
N GLY A 335 16.37 -2.45 -16.17
CA GLY A 335 17.21 -3.60 -15.86
C GLY A 335 16.39 -4.75 -15.34
N MET A 336 15.44 -4.47 -14.42
CA MET A 336 14.48 -5.46 -13.95
C MET A 336 13.66 -6.07 -15.10
N LEU A 337 13.08 -5.27 -15.99
CA LEU A 337 12.28 -5.79 -17.10
C LEU A 337 13.10 -6.68 -18.03
N SER A 338 14.31 -6.24 -18.41
CA SER A 338 15.22 -6.99 -19.29
C SER A 338 15.62 -8.33 -18.68
N LYS A 339 15.88 -8.37 -17.37
CA LYS A 339 16.28 -9.60 -16.66
C LYS A 339 15.10 -10.54 -16.42
N VAL A 340 13.96 -10.00 -16.01
CA VAL A 340 12.77 -10.81 -15.70
C VAL A 340 12.18 -11.45 -16.97
N GLN A 341 12.27 -10.78 -18.12
CA GLN A 341 11.77 -11.29 -19.40
C GLN A 341 12.30 -12.69 -19.75
N ILE A 342 13.54 -13.01 -19.37
CA ILE A 342 14.20 -14.27 -19.73
C ILE A 342 13.91 -15.42 -18.75
N LEU A 343 13.17 -15.17 -17.67
CA LEU A 343 12.85 -16.20 -16.66
C LEU A 343 11.88 -17.27 -17.20
N PRO A 344 12.03 -18.54 -16.77
CA PRO A 344 11.20 -19.66 -17.25
C PRO A 344 9.77 -19.66 -16.68
N SER A 345 9.55 -19.18 -15.44
CA SER A 345 8.27 -19.28 -14.73
C SER A 345 7.23 -18.26 -15.23
N SER A 346 6.07 -18.71 -15.74
CA SER A 346 5.16 -17.82 -16.47
C SER A 346 4.41 -16.82 -15.58
N ARG A 347 3.88 -17.22 -14.41
CA ARG A 347 3.07 -16.33 -13.55
C ARG A 347 3.92 -15.34 -12.77
N PHE A 348 4.98 -15.83 -12.13
CA PHE A 348 5.94 -15.04 -11.38
C PHE A 348 6.60 -13.99 -12.28
N ARG A 349 7.10 -14.39 -13.45
CA ARG A 349 7.59 -13.47 -14.49
C ARG A 349 6.58 -12.37 -14.81
N GLN A 350 5.31 -12.72 -15.06
CA GLN A 350 4.30 -11.72 -15.43
C GLN A 350 4.05 -10.69 -14.33
N ASN A 351 4.06 -11.11 -13.06
CA ASN A 351 3.90 -10.19 -11.92
C ASN A 351 5.07 -9.21 -11.82
N LEU A 352 6.30 -9.72 -11.97
CA LEU A 352 7.53 -8.93 -11.92
C LEU A 352 7.63 -7.97 -13.12
N MET A 353 7.32 -8.42 -14.35
CA MET A 353 7.29 -7.55 -15.53
C MET A 353 6.25 -6.44 -15.38
N THR A 354 5.08 -6.77 -14.83
CA THR A 354 4.02 -5.77 -14.57
C THR A 354 4.51 -4.71 -13.58
N ARG A 355 5.21 -5.12 -12.51
CA ARG A 355 5.79 -4.20 -11.53
C ARG A 355 6.88 -3.31 -12.13
N ALA A 356 7.77 -3.88 -12.95
CA ALA A 356 8.79 -3.14 -13.67
C ALA A 356 8.16 -2.07 -14.59
N VAL A 357 7.19 -2.47 -15.42
CA VAL A 357 6.45 -1.56 -16.32
C VAL A 357 5.70 -0.48 -15.54
N TYR A 358 5.10 -0.82 -14.39
CA TYR A 358 4.40 0.15 -13.54
C TYR A 358 5.34 1.23 -13.03
N ASN A 359 6.51 0.84 -12.51
CA ASN A 359 7.49 1.81 -11.99
C ASN A 359 8.13 2.62 -13.12
N TRP A 360 8.47 1.98 -14.24
CA TRP A 360 9.00 2.71 -15.40
C TRP A 360 8.01 3.77 -15.91
N ALA A 361 6.72 3.43 -16.02
CA ALA A 361 5.70 4.39 -16.44
C ALA A 361 5.50 5.54 -15.46
N ASN A 362 5.72 5.31 -14.16
CA ASN A 362 5.61 6.35 -13.14
C ASN A 362 6.83 7.26 -13.08
N ASP A 363 8.03 6.72 -13.25
CA ASP A 363 9.29 7.45 -13.17
C ASP A 363 9.57 8.23 -14.46
N ASN A 364 9.49 7.55 -15.61
CA ASN A 364 9.77 8.14 -16.91
C ASN A 364 8.67 7.79 -17.94
N PRO A 365 7.49 8.43 -17.86
CA PRO A 365 6.37 8.14 -18.75
C PRO A 365 6.67 8.40 -20.22
N ARG A 366 7.47 9.42 -20.55
CA ARG A 366 7.83 9.71 -21.95
C ARG A 366 8.62 8.56 -22.56
N GLU A 367 9.64 8.11 -21.84
CA GLU A 367 10.53 7.07 -22.36
C GLU A 367 9.80 5.74 -22.55
N ILE A 368 8.97 5.31 -21.59
CA ILE A 368 8.22 4.05 -21.78
C ILE A 368 7.23 4.14 -22.95
N LEU A 369 6.67 5.33 -23.23
CA LEU A 369 5.80 5.55 -24.39
C LEU A 369 6.56 5.37 -25.72
N GLU A 370 7.82 5.82 -25.78
CA GLU A 370 8.70 5.60 -26.94
C GLU A 370 9.05 4.10 -27.11
N GLN A 371 9.06 3.33 -26.02
CA GLN A 371 9.40 1.91 -26.00
C GLN A 371 8.20 0.95 -26.10
N LEU A 372 6.96 1.45 -26.24
CA LEU A 372 5.74 0.63 -26.25
C LEU A 372 5.77 -0.53 -27.25
N LYS A 373 6.38 -0.32 -28.42
CA LYS A 373 6.47 -1.34 -29.47
C LYS A 373 7.32 -2.54 -29.04
N GLN A 374 8.29 -2.34 -28.15
CA GLN A 374 9.16 -3.39 -27.62
C GLN A 374 8.49 -4.19 -26.50
N LEU A 375 7.43 -3.65 -25.89
CA LEU A 375 6.68 -4.34 -24.85
C LEU A 375 5.74 -5.42 -25.42
N PRO A 376 5.58 -6.55 -24.72
CA PRO A 376 4.54 -7.53 -25.01
C PRO A 376 3.14 -6.89 -25.03
N PRO A 377 2.19 -7.37 -25.86
CA PRO A 377 0.88 -6.72 -26.04
C PRO A 377 0.13 -6.38 -24.75
N ARG A 378 0.12 -7.30 -23.77
CA ARG A 378 -0.52 -7.07 -22.47
C ARG A 378 0.14 -5.95 -21.66
N LEU A 379 1.47 -5.89 -21.68
CA LEU A 379 2.23 -4.88 -20.95
C LEU A 379 2.19 -3.53 -21.64
N ARG A 380 2.06 -3.51 -22.98
CA ARG A 380 1.87 -2.31 -23.77
C ARG A 380 0.64 -1.52 -23.33
N ASP A 381 -0.51 -2.19 -23.18
CA ASP A 381 -1.76 -1.54 -22.72
C ASP A 381 -1.63 -0.98 -21.29
N ILE A 382 -0.96 -1.71 -20.40
CA ILE A 382 -0.69 -1.25 -19.02
C ILE A 382 0.24 -0.02 -19.04
N ALA A 383 1.35 -0.10 -19.77
CA ALA A 383 2.31 0.98 -19.92
C ALA A 383 1.65 2.23 -20.53
N SER A 384 0.90 2.09 -21.62
CA SER A 384 0.19 3.18 -22.28
C SER A 384 -0.72 3.92 -21.30
N ARG A 385 -1.60 3.20 -20.59
CA ARG A 385 -2.53 3.85 -19.66
C ARG A 385 -1.82 4.58 -18.53
N LEU A 386 -0.85 3.93 -17.88
CA LEU A 386 -0.14 4.51 -16.74
C LEU A 386 0.72 5.70 -17.15
N ALA A 387 1.46 5.56 -18.25
CA ALA A 387 2.35 6.59 -18.72
C ALA A 387 1.58 7.80 -19.25
N ILE A 388 0.49 7.59 -20.01
CA ILE A 388 -0.40 8.68 -20.42
C ILE A 388 -1.01 9.36 -19.20
N GLN A 389 -1.46 8.60 -18.21
CA GLN A 389 -1.97 9.18 -16.98
C GLN A 389 -0.94 10.09 -16.30
N LYS A 390 0.26 9.55 -16.05
CA LYS A 390 1.34 10.28 -15.37
C LYS A 390 1.77 11.50 -16.16
N PHE A 391 1.91 11.37 -17.49
CA PHE A 391 2.35 12.45 -18.37
C PHE A 391 1.30 13.55 -18.49
N THR A 392 0.03 13.19 -18.60
CA THR A 392 -1.08 14.15 -18.64
C THR A 392 -1.15 14.94 -17.34
N ASN A 393 -1.02 14.25 -16.20
CA ASN A 393 -1.09 14.90 -14.89
C ASN A 393 0.07 15.87 -14.63
N SER A 394 1.25 15.60 -15.19
CA SER A 394 2.42 16.47 -15.03
C SER A 394 2.47 17.60 -16.05
N SER A 395 2.15 17.34 -17.32
CA SER A 395 2.19 18.32 -18.40
C SER A 395 1.28 17.92 -19.57
N PRO A 396 -0.01 18.32 -19.55
CA PRO A 396 -0.96 17.98 -20.62
C PRO A 396 -0.51 18.48 -22.01
N ALA A 397 0.08 19.68 -22.09
CA ALA A 397 0.50 20.27 -23.36
C ALA A 397 1.68 19.50 -24.00
N GLU A 398 2.64 19.04 -23.19
CA GLU A 398 3.75 18.24 -23.69
C GLU A 398 3.31 16.80 -24.03
N ALA A 399 2.37 16.23 -23.26
CA ALA A 399 1.74 14.95 -23.60
C ALA A 399 1.01 15.01 -24.95
N ALA A 400 0.25 16.08 -25.22
CA ALA A 400 -0.42 16.28 -26.50
C ALA A 400 0.56 16.37 -27.68
N LYS A 401 1.64 17.16 -27.54
CA LYS A 401 2.69 17.26 -28.56
C LYS A 401 3.35 15.92 -28.83
N PHE A 402 3.67 15.18 -27.77
CA PHE A 402 4.28 13.86 -27.87
C PHE A 402 3.40 12.89 -28.67
N ILE A 403 2.11 12.81 -28.32
CA ILE A 403 1.17 11.90 -29.00
C ILE A 403 1.08 12.23 -30.49
N MET A 404 1.06 13.51 -30.86
CA MET A 404 1.02 13.92 -32.27
C MET A 404 2.27 13.57 -33.07
N GLN A 405 3.42 13.37 -32.42
CA GLN A 405 4.65 12.95 -33.07
C GLN A 405 4.77 11.43 -33.25
N VAL A 406 3.83 10.65 -32.70
CA VAL A 406 3.79 9.20 -32.88
C VAL A 406 3.45 8.89 -34.34
N ALA A 407 4.43 8.37 -35.08
CA ALA A 407 4.30 8.08 -36.52
C ALA A 407 3.42 6.86 -36.86
N ASP A 408 3.02 6.08 -35.86
CA ASP A 408 2.16 4.92 -36.02
C ASP A 408 0.70 5.33 -35.77
N ASP A 409 -0.08 5.46 -36.84
CA ASP A 409 -1.45 5.99 -36.79
C ASP A 409 -2.36 5.22 -35.81
N GLY A 410 -2.18 3.89 -35.72
CA GLY A 410 -2.94 3.04 -34.82
C GLY A 410 -2.58 3.30 -33.35
N LEU A 411 -1.29 3.37 -33.03
CA LEU A 411 -0.81 3.70 -31.70
C LEU A 411 -1.14 5.15 -31.31
N GLN A 412 -0.97 6.09 -32.23
CA GLN A 412 -1.34 7.50 -32.04
C GLN A 412 -2.81 7.62 -31.65
N SER A 413 -3.70 6.97 -32.40
CA SER A 413 -5.14 6.97 -32.14
C SER A 413 -5.48 6.40 -30.76
N HIS A 414 -4.83 5.31 -30.38
CA HIS A 414 -5.01 4.68 -29.06
C HIS A 414 -4.56 5.61 -27.92
N LEU A 415 -3.36 6.19 -28.03
CA LEU A 415 -2.82 7.11 -27.02
C LEU A 415 -3.64 8.40 -26.93
N ALA A 416 -4.08 8.95 -28.07
CA ALA A 416 -4.95 10.12 -28.11
C ALA A 416 -6.27 9.88 -27.38
N GLN A 417 -6.84 8.67 -27.52
CA GLN A 417 -8.05 8.29 -26.78
C GLN A 417 -7.84 8.22 -25.27
N SER A 418 -6.76 7.58 -24.81
CA SER A 418 -6.42 7.53 -23.39
C SER A 418 -6.11 8.93 -22.83
N PHE A 419 -5.42 9.76 -23.60
CA PHE A 419 -5.07 11.13 -23.23
C PHE A 419 -6.30 12.01 -23.07
N ALA A 420 -7.25 11.94 -24.02
CA ALA A 420 -8.50 12.70 -23.93
C ALA A 420 -9.30 12.32 -22.70
N HIS A 421 -9.37 11.02 -22.41
CA HIS A 421 -10.06 10.52 -21.24
C HIS A 421 -9.42 11.02 -19.93
N GLU A 422 -8.10 10.92 -19.81
CA GLU A 422 -7.43 11.37 -18.59
C GLU A 422 -7.50 12.88 -18.44
N TRP A 423 -7.30 13.65 -19.51
CA TRP A 423 -7.31 15.11 -19.39
C TRP A 423 -8.69 15.63 -18.98
N VAL A 424 -9.78 15.08 -19.52
CA VAL A 424 -11.14 15.43 -19.08
C VAL A 424 -11.37 15.12 -17.61
N LYS A 425 -10.82 14.00 -17.13
CA LYS A 425 -10.91 13.61 -15.71
C LYS A 425 -10.14 14.57 -14.80
N VAL A 426 -9.00 15.10 -15.26
CA VAL A 426 -8.15 16.03 -14.51
C VAL A 426 -8.72 17.45 -14.54
N ASP A 427 -9.01 17.97 -15.72
CA ASP A 427 -9.55 19.30 -15.96
C ASP A 427 -10.27 19.35 -17.32
N SER A 428 -11.57 19.05 -17.29
CA SER A 428 -12.43 19.09 -18.47
C SER A 428 -12.51 20.47 -19.13
N LYS A 429 -12.43 21.56 -18.34
CA LYS A 429 -12.49 22.93 -18.84
C LYS A 429 -11.22 23.28 -19.61
N ALA A 430 -10.05 22.94 -19.07
CA ALA A 430 -8.77 23.14 -19.75
C ALA A 430 -8.66 22.30 -21.02
N ALA A 431 -9.09 21.03 -20.99
CA ALA A 431 -9.09 20.15 -22.16
C ALA A 431 -9.96 20.71 -23.30
N LYS A 432 -11.18 21.17 -22.96
CA LYS A 432 -12.10 21.83 -23.90
C LYS A 432 -11.50 23.12 -24.46
N ALA A 433 -11.03 24.01 -23.60
CA ALA A 433 -10.46 25.30 -24.01
C ALA A 433 -9.24 25.11 -24.93
N TRP A 434 -8.40 24.13 -24.64
CA TRP A 434 -7.25 23.80 -25.48
C TRP A 434 -7.68 23.36 -26.88
N ALA A 435 -8.63 22.43 -27.00
CA ALA A 435 -9.14 21.98 -28.29
C ALA A 435 -9.83 23.10 -29.10
N GLN A 436 -10.45 24.07 -28.42
CA GLN A 436 -11.08 25.24 -29.05
C GLN A 436 -10.06 26.26 -29.55
N ASN A 437 -8.90 26.37 -28.90
CA ASN A 437 -7.84 27.31 -29.28
C ASN A 437 -6.97 26.81 -30.44
N LEU A 438 -7.01 25.52 -30.76
CA LEU A 438 -6.32 25.00 -31.93
C LEU A 438 -7.02 25.47 -33.22
N PRO A 439 -6.27 25.85 -34.27
CA PRO A 439 -6.86 26.14 -35.58
C PRO A 439 -7.72 24.99 -36.10
N THR A 440 -8.80 25.29 -36.81
CA THR A 440 -9.67 24.25 -37.41
C THR A 440 -8.95 23.38 -38.43
N THR A 441 -7.88 23.88 -39.03
CA THR A 441 -7.00 23.17 -39.97
C THR A 441 -5.86 22.41 -39.28
N ASP A 442 -5.72 22.51 -37.96
CA ASP A 442 -4.67 21.82 -37.21
C ASP A 442 -4.99 20.32 -37.12
N PRO A 443 -4.12 19.42 -37.62
CA PRO A 443 -4.31 17.98 -37.49
C PRO A 443 -4.48 17.51 -36.04
N MET A 444 -3.84 18.18 -35.08
CA MET A 444 -3.94 17.88 -33.66
C MET A 444 -5.36 18.08 -33.14
N ARG A 445 -6.09 19.06 -33.67
CA ARG A 445 -7.48 19.32 -33.32
C ARG A 445 -8.39 18.21 -33.82
N ALA A 446 -8.24 17.83 -35.08
CA ALA A 446 -9.06 16.78 -35.70
C ALA A 446 -8.91 15.43 -34.98
N SER A 447 -7.67 15.03 -34.70
CA SER A 447 -7.38 13.76 -34.02
C SER A 447 -7.85 13.72 -32.55
N PHE A 448 -7.95 14.87 -31.88
CA PHE A 448 -8.29 14.93 -30.47
C PHE A 448 -9.77 15.17 -30.19
N ILE A 449 -10.51 15.85 -31.07
CA ILE A 449 -11.90 16.21 -30.79
C ILE A 449 -12.82 15.01 -30.70
N GLY A 450 -12.67 13.99 -31.55
CA GLY A 450 -13.47 12.75 -31.48
C GLY A 450 -13.36 12.03 -30.13
N PRO A 451 -12.16 11.77 -29.62
CA PRO A 451 -11.99 11.23 -28.27
C PRO A 451 -12.40 12.17 -27.14
N LEU A 452 -12.15 13.47 -27.29
CA LEU A 452 -12.48 14.48 -26.28
C LEU A 452 -14.00 14.61 -26.10
N THR A 453 -14.77 14.75 -27.17
CA THR A 453 -16.25 14.79 -27.10
C THR A 453 -16.81 13.51 -26.49
N ARG A 454 -16.27 12.34 -26.86
CA ARG A 454 -16.62 11.05 -26.24
C ARG A 454 -16.47 11.05 -24.72
N SER A 455 -15.41 11.69 -24.21
CA SER A 455 -15.18 11.79 -22.77
C SER A 455 -15.99 12.92 -22.11
N LEU A 456 -16.22 14.03 -22.83
CA LEU A 456 -16.99 15.17 -22.32
C LEU A 456 -18.48 14.88 -22.22
N VAL A 457 -19.07 14.05 -23.09
CA VAL A 457 -20.50 13.69 -23.08
C VAL A 457 -21.00 13.43 -21.65
N GLN A 458 -20.27 12.65 -20.85
CA GLN A 458 -20.69 12.29 -19.49
C GLN A 458 -20.50 13.39 -18.44
N THR A 459 -19.61 14.36 -18.66
CA THR A 459 -19.18 15.34 -17.63
C THR A 459 -19.59 16.78 -17.95
N ASP A 460 -19.63 17.11 -19.24
CA ASP A 460 -20.05 18.39 -19.82
C ASP A 460 -20.75 18.10 -21.17
N PRO A 461 -21.99 17.56 -21.15
CA PRO A 461 -22.72 17.20 -22.37
C PRO A 461 -22.94 18.40 -23.31
N GLN A 462 -23.28 19.56 -22.76
CA GLN A 462 -23.44 20.77 -23.56
C GLN A 462 -22.12 21.19 -24.21
N GLY A 463 -21.01 21.16 -23.46
CA GLY A 463 -19.71 21.47 -24.03
C GLY A 463 -19.20 20.47 -25.06
N ALA A 464 -19.54 19.18 -24.90
CA ALA A 464 -19.27 18.17 -25.92
C ALA A 464 -20.00 18.50 -27.24
N PHE A 465 -21.26 18.92 -27.13
CA PHE A 465 -22.08 19.28 -28.29
C PHE A 465 -21.58 20.56 -28.97
N GLU A 466 -21.26 21.61 -28.20
CA GLU A 466 -20.66 22.84 -28.70
C GLU A 466 -19.36 22.59 -29.46
N LEU A 467 -18.49 21.72 -28.93
CA LEU A 467 -17.22 21.37 -29.56
C LEU A 467 -17.42 20.59 -30.87
N ALA A 468 -18.42 19.71 -30.91
CA ALA A 468 -18.78 18.94 -32.10
C ALA A 468 -19.31 19.84 -33.23
N LEU A 469 -20.09 20.89 -32.90
CA LEU A 469 -20.57 21.88 -33.87
C LEU A 469 -19.43 22.66 -34.56
N GLN A 470 -18.30 22.84 -33.88
CA GLN A 470 -17.13 23.54 -34.42
C GLN A 470 -16.25 22.67 -35.33
N GLN A 471 -16.65 21.43 -35.63
CA GLN A 471 -15.92 20.57 -36.58
C GLN A 471 -16.30 20.90 -38.02
N PRO A 472 -15.32 20.95 -38.95
CA PRO A 472 -15.63 20.90 -40.38
C PRO A 472 -16.49 19.67 -40.69
N ILE A 473 -17.49 19.82 -41.55
CA ILE A 473 -18.17 18.66 -42.15
C ILE A 473 -17.22 18.17 -43.23
N ASP A 474 -16.44 17.12 -42.98
CA ASP A 474 -15.56 16.58 -44.00
C ASP A 474 -16.37 15.66 -44.92
N ALA A 475 -16.52 16.04 -46.18
CA ALA A 475 -17.29 15.30 -47.18
C ALA A 475 -16.40 14.36 -48.03
N SER A 476 -15.12 14.23 -47.70
CA SER A 476 -14.08 13.75 -48.63
C SER A 476 -13.79 12.24 -48.63
N ASP A 477 -14.29 11.43 -47.68
CA ASP A 477 -13.99 9.98 -47.63
C ASP A 477 -15.10 9.05 -48.16
N GLY A 478 -16.25 9.59 -48.57
CA GLY A 478 -17.33 8.82 -49.18
C GLY A 478 -18.09 7.87 -48.24
N SER A 479 -17.84 7.89 -46.92
CA SER A 479 -18.62 7.11 -45.97
C SER A 479 -20.00 7.75 -45.70
N PRO A 480 -21.12 7.01 -45.85
CA PRO A 480 -22.48 7.54 -45.58
C PRO A 480 -22.69 8.01 -44.14
N ASN A 481 -21.82 7.59 -43.22
CA ASN A 481 -21.88 7.92 -41.80
C ASN A 481 -21.16 9.23 -41.42
N GLN A 482 -20.31 9.82 -42.29
CA GLN A 482 -19.64 11.11 -42.01
C GLN A 482 -20.36 12.34 -42.58
N VAL A 483 -21.35 12.15 -43.48
CA VAL A 483 -22.31 13.23 -43.83
C VAL A 483 -23.16 13.62 -42.61
N ILE A 484 -23.28 12.71 -41.64
CA ILE A 484 -23.92 12.96 -40.36
C ILE A 484 -22.90 13.64 -39.45
N GLY A 485 -23.11 14.92 -39.15
CA GLY A 485 -22.18 15.70 -38.33
C GLY A 485 -21.95 15.07 -36.95
N HIS A 486 -20.72 15.20 -36.43
CA HIS A 486 -20.30 14.71 -35.11
C HIS A 486 -21.26 15.14 -33.97
N GLU A 487 -21.91 16.30 -34.13
CA GLU A 487 -22.95 16.79 -33.23
C GLU A 487 -24.15 15.86 -33.10
N VAL A 488 -24.53 15.11 -34.15
CA VAL A 488 -25.65 14.17 -34.13
C VAL A 488 -25.31 12.95 -33.29
N TRP A 489 -24.07 12.47 -33.38
CA TRP A 489 -23.59 11.39 -32.52
C TRP A 489 -23.55 11.82 -31.05
N VAL A 490 -23.03 13.03 -30.78
CA VAL A 490 -23.02 13.58 -29.41
C VAL A 490 -24.43 13.72 -28.87
N LEU A 491 -25.35 14.26 -29.66
CA LEU A 491 -26.74 14.45 -29.26
C LEU A 491 -27.46 13.12 -28.97
N ASP A 492 -27.24 12.10 -29.81
CA ASP A 492 -27.77 10.74 -29.58
C ASP A 492 -27.25 10.14 -28.27
N ARG A 493 -25.96 10.37 -27.94
CA ARG A 493 -25.41 9.97 -26.65
C ARG A 493 -26.02 10.75 -25.49
N ILE A 494 -26.18 12.06 -25.60
CA ILE A 494 -26.84 12.87 -24.56
C ILE A 494 -28.26 12.33 -24.31
N ALA A 495 -29.01 12.04 -25.36
CA ALA A 495 -30.37 11.49 -25.28
C ALA A 495 -30.46 10.12 -24.58
N THR A 496 -29.35 9.41 -24.36
CA THR A 496 -29.38 8.14 -23.62
C THR A 496 -29.52 8.32 -22.11
N TYR A 497 -29.10 9.47 -21.56
CA TYR A 497 -29.16 9.75 -20.12
C TYR A 497 -29.85 11.08 -19.76
N ASP A 498 -29.93 12.03 -20.69
CA ASP A 498 -30.58 13.34 -20.53
C ASP A 498 -31.30 13.75 -21.83
N VAL A 499 -32.50 13.18 -22.04
CA VAL A 499 -33.33 13.49 -23.21
C VAL A 499 -33.77 14.95 -23.23
N GLN A 500 -33.96 15.57 -22.07
CA GLN A 500 -34.42 16.96 -21.99
C GLN A 500 -33.35 17.93 -22.49
N LEU A 501 -32.09 17.75 -22.07
CA LEU A 501 -30.97 18.52 -22.62
C LEU A 501 -30.81 18.27 -24.13
N ALA A 502 -30.98 17.02 -24.58
CA ALA A 502 -30.92 16.74 -26.02
C ALA A 502 -32.03 17.45 -26.82
N LEU A 503 -33.23 17.58 -26.26
CA LEU A 503 -34.32 18.36 -26.86
C LEU A 503 -33.99 19.87 -26.95
N GLU A 504 -33.34 20.41 -25.93
CA GLU A 504 -32.93 21.83 -25.89
C GLU A 504 -31.82 22.13 -26.92
N LEU A 505 -30.91 21.19 -27.15
CA LEU A 505 -29.80 21.32 -28.09
C LEU A 505 -30.19 21.02 -29.55
N LEU A 506 -31.26 20.24 -29.77
CA LEU A 506 -31.71 19.80 -31.08
C LEU A 506 -31.84 20.92 -32.14
N PRO A 507 -32.40 22.12 -31.84
CA PRO A 507 -32.53 23.19 -32.84
C PRO A 507 -31.19 23.76 -33.34
N GLN A 508 -30.09 23.47 -32.65
CA GLN A 508 -28.76 23.94 -33.00
C GLN A 508 -28.01 22.97 -33.94
N VAL A 509 -28.56 21.77 -34.18
CA VAL A 509 -27.98 20.79 -35.12
C VAL A 509 -27.98 21.38 -36.54
N ARG A 510 -26.88 21.19 -37.26
CA ARG A 510 -26.73 21.68 -38.63
C ARG A 510 -27.70 20.97 -39.58
N GLU A 511 -28.14 21.67 -40.63
CA GLU A 511 -29.14 21.19 -41.58
C GLU A 511 -28.81 19.80 -42.14
N ALA A 512 -27.54 19.54 -42.48
CA ALA A 512 -27.08 18.26 -43.01
C ALA A 512 -27.35 17.05 -42.08
N GLY A 513 -27.40 17.27 -40.75
CA GLY A 513 -27.64 16.24 -39.74
C GLY A 513 -29.03 16.27 -39.11
N SER A 514 -29.88 17.23 -39.50
CA SER A 514 -31.15 17.52 -38.83
C SER A 514 -32.08 16.30 -38.80
N ALA A 515 -32.48 15.77 -39.97
CA ALA A 515 -33.43 14.65 -40.05
C ALA A 515 -33.01 13.47 -39.14
N ARG A 516 -31.74 13.07 -39.21
CA ARG A 516 -31.18 11.99 -38.39
C ARG A 516 -31.21 12.31 -36.89
N ALA A 517 -30.83 13.51 -36.49
CA ALA A 517 -30.84 13.92 -35.09
C ALA A 517 -32.26 13.86 -34.50
N TYR A 518 -33.25 14.36 -35.24
CA TYR A 518 -34.65 14.27 -34.87
C TYR A 518 -35.12 12.81 -34.76
N THR A 519 -34.78 11.96 -35.74
CA THR A 519 -35.12 10.53 -35.69
C THR A 519 -34.51 9.80 -34.49
N ASN A 520 -33.23 10.06 -34.19
CA ASN A 520 -32.53 9.46 -33.05
C ASN A 520 -33.18 9.86 -31.73
N LEU A 521 -33.50 11.15 -31.59
CA LEU A 521 -34.13 11.68 -30.38
C LEU A 521 -35.58 11.20 -30.21
N GLY A 522 -36.37 11.16 -31.29
CA GLY A 522 -37.70 10.56 -31.26
C GLY A 522 -37.66 9.07 -30.90
N SER A 523 -36.64 8.36 -31.39
CA SER A 523 -36.40 6.97 -30.99
C SER A 523 -36.01 6.83 -29.52
N ALA A 524 -35.31 7.80 -28.95
CA ALA A 524 -34.98 7.83 -27.53
C ALA A 524 -36.23 8.09 -26.67
N LEU A 525 -37.09 9.02 -27.07
CA LEU A 525 -38.36 9.30 -26.41
C LEU A 525 -39.28 8.08 -26.38
N ILE A 526 -39.39 7.35 -27.49
CA ILE A 526 -40.16 6.10 -27.55
C ILE A 526 -39.62 5.06 -26.58
N ARG A 527 -38.29 4.94 -26.45
CA ARG A 527 -37.69 4.03 -25.45
C ARG A 527 -37.98 4.43 -24.01
N GLN A 528 -38.31 5.70 -23.77
CA GLN A 528 -38.75 6.21 -22.47
C GLN A 528 -40.27 6.20 -22.29
N GLY A 529 -41.03 5.78 -23.30
CA GLY A 529 -42.50 5.73 -23.28
C GLY A 529 -43.20 7.06 -23.61
N ASP A 530 -42.48 8.07 -24.12
CA ASP A 530 -43.09 9.35 -24.53
C ASP A 530 -43.31 9.41 -26.07
N SER A 531 -44.16 8.51 -26.53
CA SER A 531 -44.51 8.35 -27.95
C SER A 531 -45.17 9.60 -28.54
N GLN A 532 -45.91 10.37 -27.74
CA GLN A 532 -46.57 11.60 -28.20
C GLN A 532 -45.57 12.72 -28.44
N GLN A 533 -44.61 12.94 -27.53
CA GLN A 533 -43.56 13.93 -27.74
C GLN A 533 -42.67 13.53 -28.92
N ALA A 534 -42.38 12.23 -29.08
CA ALA A 534 -41.65 11.71 -30.23
C ALA A 534 -42.32 12.09 -31.56
N LEU A 535 -43.64 11.90 -31.69
CA LEU A 535 -44.39 12.29 -32.90
C LEU A 535 -44.43 13.81 -33.10
N ASN A 536 -44.50 14.59 -32.02
CA ASN A 536 -44.55 16.05 -32.08
C ASN A 536 -43.25 16.69 -32.59
N LEU A 537 -42.11 16.00 -32.48
CA LEU A 537 -40.83 16.49 -33.03
C LEU A 537 -40.89 16.76 -34.54
N ALA A 538 -41.73 16.02 -35.28
CA ALA A 538 -41.92 16.25 -36.71
C ALA A 538 -42.41 17.66 -37.06
N THR A 539 -43.06 18.36 -36.13
CA THR A 539 -43.58 19.73 -36.37
C THR A 539 -42.46 20.74 -36.63
N GLN A 540 -41.24 20.45 -36.18
CA GLN A 540 -40.06 21.30 -36.33
C GLN A 540 -39.23 20.96 -37.58
N LEU A 541 -39.54 19.86 -38.27
CA LEU A 541 -38.85 19.42 -39.49
C LEU A 541 -39.44 20.06 -40.75
N LYS A 542 -38.59 20.24 -41.77
CA LYS A 542 -39.05 20.63 -43.12
C LYS A 542 -39.88 19.49 -43.72
N GLU A 543 -40.87 19.79 -44.57
CA GLU A 543 -41.75 18.78 -45.18
C GLU A 543 -41.00 17.62 -45.86
N ARG A 544 -39.88 17.93 -46.54
CA ARG A 544 -39.04 16.93 -47.20
C ARG A 544 -38.35 15.94 -46.22
N GLU A 545 -38.14 16.33 -44.96
CA GLU A 545 -37.46 15.56 -43.91
C GLU A 545 -38.45 14.74 -43.05
N LYS A 546 -39.72 15.13 -43.02
CA LYS A 546 -40.76 14.47 -42.21
C LYS A 546 -40.98 13.01 -42.60
N ALA A 547 -40.93 12.69 -43.89
CA ALA A 547 -41.13 11.32 -44.36
C ALA A 547 -40.06 10.36 -43.82
N GLU A 548 -38.77 10.73 -43.99
CA GLU A 548 -37.63 9.99 -43.46
C GLU A 548 -37.72 9.86 -41.93
N PHE A 549 -38.09 10.94 -41.26
CA PHE A 549 -38.26 10.96 -39.81
C PHE A 549 -39.29 9.95 -39.31
N TYR A 550 -40.51 9.99 -39.85
CA TYR A 550 -41.60 9.12 -39.41
C TYR A 550 -41.30 7.65 -39.70
N GLN A 551 -40.68 7.36 -40.85
CA GLN A 551 -40.27 6.01 -41.20
C GLN A 551 -39.17 5.47 -40.29
N GLY A 552 -38.13 6.28 -40.04
CA GLY A 552 -37.04 5.91 -39.13
C GLY A 552 -37.53 5.66 -37.71
N ILE A 553 -38.43 6.51 -37.21
CA ILE A 553 -39.05 6.34 -35.89
C ILE A 553 -39.94 5.11 -35.85
N ALA A 554 -40.82 4.89 -36.82
CA ALA A 554 -41.70 3.72 -36.85
C ALA A 554 -40.89 2.40 -36.85
N MET A 555 -39.79 2.35 -37.62
CA MET A 555 -38.88 1.21 -37.64
C MET A 555 -38.15 1.00 -36.31
N SER A 556 -37.80 2.08 -35.60
CA SER A 556 -37.21 1.99 -34.27
C SER A 556 -38.24 1.54 -33.24
N TRP A 557 -39.45 2.12 -33.27
CA TRP A 557 -40.56 1.81 -32.38
C TRP A 557 -40.99 0.36 -32.50
N ALA A 558 -41.13 -0.16 -33.72
CA ALA A 558 -41.47 -1.55 -33.98
C ALA A 558 -40.48 -2.56 -33.37
N ARG A 559 -39.19 -2.18 -33.25
CA ARG A 559 -38.18 -3.03 -32.61
C ARG A 559 -38.28 -3.00 -31.08
N HIS A 560 -38.82 -1.93 -30.52
CA HIS A 560 -38.84 -1.72 -29.07
C HIS A 560 -40.19 -2.10 -28.46
N ASP A 561 -41.26 -1.55 -29.00
CA ASP A 561 -42.64 -1.83 -28.59
C ASP A 561 -43.58 -1.85 -29.82
N PRO A 562 -43.71 -3.01 -30.50
CA PRO A 562 -44.57 -3.14 -31.67
C PRO A 562 -46.06 -2.99 -31.33
N LYS A 563 -46.47 -3.22 -30.07
CA LYS A 563 -47.87 -3.08 -29.67
C LYS A 563 -48.23 -1.61 -29.49
N ASP A 564 -47.41 -0.86 -28.76
CA ASP A 564 -47.60 0.58 -28.56
C ASP A 564 -47.59 1.33 -29.91
N LEU A 565 -46.70 0.94 -30.84
CA LEU A 565 -46.71 1.47 -32.20
C LEU A 565 -48.07 1.26 -32.91
N LEU A 566 -48.69 0.09 -32.77
CA LEU A 566 -49.96 -0.22 -33.43
C LEU A 566 -51.15 0.50 -32.79
N GLU A 567 -51.09 0.76 -31.49
CA GLU A 567 -52.09 1.56 -30.78
C GLU A 567 -52.02 3.03 -31.20
N ASN A 568 -50.82 3.53 -31.46
CA ASN A 568 -50.57 4.92 -31.85
C ASN A 568 -50.38 5.13 -33.36
N PHE A 569 -50.58 4.09 -34.18
CA PHE A 569 -50.32 4.14 -35.63
C PHE A 569 -51.15 5.23 -36.34
N ASP A 570 -52.30 5.57 -35.78
CA ASP A 570 -53.15 6.62 -36.34
C ASP A 570 -52.59 8.03 -36.19
N GLY A 571 -51.59 8.23 -35.32
CA GLY A 571 -50.87 9.49 -35.14
C GLY A 571 -49.90 9.84 -36.27
N PHE A 572 -49.57 8.90 -37.16
CA PHE A 572 -48.77 9.21 -38.36
C PHE A 572 -49.59 9.99 -39.40
N PRO A 573 -48.98 10.90 -40.19
CA PRO A 573 -49.69 11.60 -41.26
C PRO A 573 -50.27 10.67 -42.31
N THR A 574 -51.48 10.97 -42.81
CA THR A 574 -52.15 10.18 -43.86
C THR A 574 -51.28 10.00 -45.12
N SER A 575 -50.47 11.01 -45.46
CA SER A 575 -49.54 10.96 -46.60
C SER A 575 -48.40 9.94 -46.44
N THR A 576 -48.06 9.53 -45.21
CA THR A 576 -46.95 8.60 -44.92
C THR A 576 -47.41 7.25 -44.36
N LYS A 577 -48.63 7.15 -43.81
CA LYS A 577 -49.19 5.90 -43.22
C LYS A 577 -49.01 4.66 -44.10
N SER A 578 -49.36 4.77 -45.38
CA SER A 578 -49.26 3.65 -46.31
C SER A 578 -47.82 3.18 -46.48
N ARG A 579 -46.89 4.11 -46.67
CA ARG A 579 -45.46 3.82 -46.83
C ARG A 579 -44.85 3.20 -45.57
N ILE A 580 -45.17 3.77 -44.40
CA ILE A 580 -44.70 3.25 -43.11
C ILE A 580 -45.22 1.83 -42.89
N ALA A 581 -46.51 1.58 -43.15
CA ALA A 581 -47.09 0.25 -43.02
C ALA A 581 -46.43 -0.76 -43.98
N THR A 582 -46.18 -0.38 -45.24
CA THR A 582 -45.45 -1.21 -46.21
C THR A 582 -44.04 -1.56 -45.72
N GLY A 583 -43.28 -0.57 -45.27
CA GLY A 583 -41.94 -0.77 -44.73
C GLY A 583 -41.92 -1.69 -43.52
N LEU A 584 -42.84 -1.51 -42.57
CA LEU A 584 -42.95 -2.36 -41.37
C LEU A 584 -43.30 -3.81 -41.73
N VAL A 585 -44.19 -4.02 -42.71
CA VAL A 585 -44.57 -5.36 -43.18
C VAL A 585 -43.36 -6.05 -43.84
N LEU A 586 -42.61 -5.35 -44.70
CA LEU A 586 -41.37 -5.86 -45.31
C LEU A 586 -40.32 -6.20 -44.25
N ALA A 587 -40.04 -5.26 -43.33
CA ALA A 587 -39.05 -5.47 -42.28
C ALA A 587 -39.40 -6.66 -41.37
N ASN A 588 -40.69 -6.95 -41.18
CA ASN A 588 -41.13 -8.09 -40.40
C ASN A 588 -40.78 -9.44 -41.00
N GLU A 589 -40.64 -9.54 -42.32
CA GLU A 589 -40.26 -10.80 -42.99
C GLU A 589 -38.86 -11.24 -42.60
N VAL A 590 -37.99 -10.28 -42.27
CA VAL A 590 -36.63 -10.53 -41.80
C VAL A 590 -36.56 -10.57 -40.28
N ARG A 591 -37.26 -9.66 -39.59
CA ARG A 591 -37.05 -9.41 -38.15
C ARG A 591 -38.07 -10.07 -37.22
N GLY A 592 -39.27 -10.39 -37.71
CA GLY A 592 -40.31 -11.06 -36.91
C GLY A 592 -40.84 -10.25 -35.72
N ASN A 593 -40.77 -8.91 -35.76
CA ASN A 593 -41.23 -8.02 -34.68
C ASN A 593 -42.75 -8.05 -34.43
N PHE A 594 -43.56 -8.45 -35.42
CA PHE A 594 -45.01 -8.47 -35.38
C PHE A 594 -45.56 -9.87 -35.61
N SER A 595 -46.62 -10.21 -34.88
CA SER A 595 -47.41 -11.42 -35.12
C SER A 595 -48.22 -11.35 -36.42
N THR A 596 -48.71 -12.49 -36.89
CA THR A 596 -49.57 -12.57 -38.09
C THR A 596 -50.81 -11.67 -37.99
N LYS A 597 -51.42 -11.57 -36.80
CA LYS A 597 -52.61 -10.71 -36.58
C LYS A 597 -52.26 -9.22 -36.66
N GLU A 598 -51.10 -8.84 -36.15
CA GLU A 598 -50.61 -7.46 -36.18
C GLU A 598 -50.20 -7.04 -37.60
N ILE A 599 -49.61 -7.95 -38.38
CA ILE A 599 -49.36 -7.72 -39.82
C ILE A 599 -50.65 -7.53 -40.60
N VAL A 600 -51.69 -8.32 -40.32
CA VAL A 600 -53.01 -8.12 -40.93
C VAL A 600 -53.59 -6.75 -40.57
N ARG A 601 -53.35 -6.25 -39.36
CA ARG A 601 -53.76 -4.90 -38.94
C ARG A 601 -52.98 -3.82 -39.71
N LEU A 602 -51.66 -3.94 -39.83
CA LEU A 602 -50.82 -3.00 -40.59
C LEU A 602 -51.21 -2.91 -42.07
N LYS A 603 -51.48 -4.06 -42.70
CA LYS A 603 -51.89 -4.13 -44.12
C LYS A 603 -53.15 -3.32 -44.44
N LYS A 604 -54.03 -3.06 -43.45
CA LYS A 604 -55.21 -2.21 -43.64
C LYS A 604 -54.88 -0.75 -43.91
N HIS A 605 -53.67 -0.31 -43.57
CA HIS A 605 -53.21 1.05 -43.80
C HIS A 605 -52.45 1.22 -45.12
N ILE A 606 -52.23 0.15 -45.88
CA ILE A 606 -51.52 0.17 -47.15
C ILE A 606 -52.50 0.41 -48.29
N ASN A 607 -52.23 1.42 -49.13
CA ASN A 607 -53.01 1.71 -50.33
C ASN A 607 -52.75 0.68 -51.45
N GLU A 608 -53.59 0.70 -52.48
CA GLU A 608 -53.52 -0.28 -53.57
C GLU A 608 -52.19 -0.24 -54.35
N LYS A 609 -51.62 0.96 -54.56
CA LYS A 609 -50.33 1.14 -55.24
C LYS A 609 -49.20 0.47 -54.45
N ASP A 610 -49.10 0.76 -53.16
CA ASP A 610 -48.04 0.27 -52.29
C ASP A 610 -48.22 -1.23 -51.98
N MET A 611 -49.46 -1.74 -51.96
CA MET A 611 -49.74 -3.18 -51.87
C MET A 611 -49.29 -3.93 -53.13
N LYS A 612 -49.48 -3.35 -54.32
CA LYS A 612 -49.02 -3.94 -55.58
C LYS A 612 -47.49 -4.07 -55.58
N LEU A 613 -46.82 -2.97 -55.24
CA LEU A 613 -45.38 -2.93 -55.06
C LEU A 613 -44.89 -3.97 -54.02
N LEU A 614 -45.55 -4.04 -52.85
CA LEU A 614 -45.21 -5.03 -51.81
C LEU A 614 -45.24 -6.47 -52.31
N ASN A 615 -46.21 -6.81 -53.17
CA ASN A 615 -46.31 -8.14 -53.75
C ASN A 615 -45.23 -8.37 -54.82
N GLN A 616 -44.94 -7.37 -55.66
CA GLN A 616 -43.87 -7.45 -56.66
C GLN A 616 -42.51 -7.73 -56.02
N ILE A 617 -42.18 -7.07 -54.90
CA ILE A 617 -40.92 -7.29 -54.16
C ILE A 617 -40.75 -8.74 -53.74
N ARG A 618 -41.82 -9.40 -53.32
CA ARG A 618 -41.78 -10.80 -52.86
C ARG A 618 -41.54 -11.79 -53.99
N GLU A 619 -41.74 -11.36 -55.23
CA GLU A 619 -41.52 -12.15 -56.43
C GLU A 619 -40.10 -11.94 -57.01
N ILE A 620 -39.34 -10.95 -56.49
CA ILE A 620 -37.97 -10.67 -56.93
C ILE A 620 -37.01 -11.79 -56.49
N ASP A 621 -36.29 -12.36 -57.46
CA ASP A 621 -35.16 -13.23 -57.19
C ASP A 621 -33.91 -12.39 -56.88
N ILE A 622 -33.63 -12.24 -55.59
CA ILE A 622 -32.51 -11.44 -55.06
C ILE A 622 -31.15 -12.00 -55.52
N SER A 623 -31.08 -13.27 -55.96
CA SER A 623 -29.83 -13.87 -56.43
C SER A 623 -29.45 -13.45 -57.86
N SER A 624 -30.41 -12.92 -58.63
CA SER A 624 -30.20 -12.44 -59.99
C SER A 624 -31.27 -11.41 -60.41
N PRO A 625 -31.25 -10.19 -59.83
CA PRO A 625 -32.27 -9.18 -60.11
C PRO A 625 -32.18 -8.66 -61.56
N SER A 626 -33.33 -8.52 -62.22
CA SER A 626 -33.45 -7.84 -63.52
C SER A 626 -33.31 -6.31 -63.38
N GLU A 627 -33.18 -5.59 -64.50
CA GLU A 627 -33.19 -4.11 -64.48
C GLU A 627 -34.50 -3.55 -63.89
N GLU A 628 -35.63 -4.20 -64.16
CA GLU A 628 -36.94 -3.83 -63.60
C GLU A 628 -36.99 -4.11 -62.08
N ASP A 629 -36.39 -5.21 -61.62
CA ASP A 629 -36.25 -5.49 -60.18
C ASP A 629 -35.36 -4.46 -59.49
N LEU A 630 -34.28 -4.02 -60.14
CA LEU A 630 -33.41 -2.95 -59.64
C LEU A 630 -34.11 -1.59 -59.60
N GLU A 631 -34.99 -1.28 -60.56
CA GLU A 631 -35.83 -0.09 -60.51
C GLU A 631 -36.82 -0.14 -59.35
N ILE A 632 -37.47 -1.29 -59.11
CA ILE A 632 -38.37 -1.51 -57.97
C ILE A 632 -37.62 -1.41 -56.63
N ILE A 633 -36.43 -2.03 -56.54
CA ILE A 633 -35.55 -1.95 -55.36
C ILE A 633 -35.04 -0.52 -55.15
N ASN A 634 -34.71 0.21 -56.21
CA ASN A 634 -34.27 1.61 -56.12
C ASN A 634 -35.42 2.55 -55.74
N GLU A 635 -36.66 2.29 -56.20
CA GLU A 635 -37.86 3.00 -55.72
C GLU A 635 -37.93 2.88 -54.19
N LEU A 636 -37.64 1.70 -53.64
CA LEU A 636 -37.60 1.45 -52.18
C LEU A 636 -36.36 1.96 -51.46
N TYR A 637 -35.19 1.99 -52.09
CA TYR A 637 -33.95 2.49 -51.46
C TYR A 637 -33.96 4.02 -51.34
N LEU A 638 -34.65 4.70 -52.24
CA LEU A 638 -34.94 6.14 -52.16
C LEU A 638 -36.09 6.46 -51.17
N TRP A 639 -36.75 5.45 -50.60
CA TRP A 639 -37.82 5.54 -49.61
C TRP A 639 -37.35 5.10 -48.22
#